data_AF-A0A1I5AVF1-F1
#
_entry.id   AF-A0A1I5AVF1-F1
#
_cell.length_a   1.000
_cell.length_b   1.000
_cell.length_c   1.000
_cell.angle_alpha   90.00
_cell.angle_beta   90.00
_cell.angle_gamma   90.00
#
_symmetry.space_group_name_H-M   'P 1'
#
loop_
_entity.id
_entity.type
_entity.pdbx_description
1 polymer ?
#
loop_
_entity_poly.entity_id
_entity_poly.type
_entity_poly.pdbx_seq_one_letter_code
_entity_poly.pdbx_strand_id
1 'polypeptide(L)'
;MKRYRPHILVVIALAIVLSTGWHGALRNALTDLRFSWQSRAASGNVVVVAIDAPSIDQIGVWPWPRRLHAELLRRLEVAGAGDIAFDVDFSTPSDPASDEAFVHALREAGGSTILPSFKQPTPNGGAAHVNRPLKPFSNQSWPAVVNVAVESDGLVRRYPFGEKLGDALMPSMAVVLAGQDANRRPPFLIDFSIRAASIPSISYADVLRGDTAALDKVRGKKIIVGATALELGDRFSVPNSKLVSGPVLQALAAESILQSRMLHWTSDIGMILGLGLICLLMMYSWRRFAPGIRVAVLIASGAAIELVAALVQARWPFVIDTSLFHIAIVAYLAAIALDEIDFRSLLGRIAESRFHRIAMSLGDGLVCTDEDHRITVWNPGASAIFGYAPAEMIGRPFETLCAVPADGHARPSMHDAARQALLVPGGAVVVEFEGRRKNGETFAVEASFSGWQGTEGFQYGAILRDISVRKREAERVKYLAEHDALTGLANRNTLHAGLAGMVADAERRPREVALLVIGLDGFQGINDTLGHSAGDLVLQAVAIRLEGRAGDGAIVARLGGDEFAIAREAADGGEPVAKFAERIARAFETPLATGTRQHRVRISIGVAVYGEGGQGADELLSNAHLALSKAKMTRRGSHVIFEAAIRQELENRLTLESALALAADRGEFELFYQPQVRLIDGSLVGAEALIRWRHPVRGYVSPGEFMPVVNTSALSERIANWVMETACRQARAWELSGNGVRVAINLSPSQLHSGDLAHSVAALLEATGLTPSLLEIEVTEDILIHDERRVLDMFKRIQELGVRVLFDDFGTGYASLSYLKKFPLDGLKIDRSFVLDLLADSDDAAIVGSTIGLSKQLGLTVVAEGIENRATADFLVSMGCAEGQGYFFGRPMPAEAFEKQFLAAELDAVSAA
;
A
#
# COMPACT_ATOMS: atom_id res chain seq x y z
N MET A 1 1.63 67.51 13.20
CA MET A 1 1.86 66.06 13.31
C MET A 1 0.77 65.28 14.06
N LYS A 2 0.22 65.75 15.21
CA LYS A 2 -0.84 65.03 15.97
C LYS A 2 -2.01 64.52 15.10
N ARG A 3 -2.46 65.32 14.13
CA ARG A 3 -3.60 65.02 13.24
C ARG A 3 -3.36 63.93 12.18
N TYR A 4 -2.10 63.56 11.91
CA TYR A 4 -1.75 62.53 10.92
C TYR A 4 -1.23 61.24 11.56
N ARG A 5 -1.04 61.24 12.89
CA ARG A 5 -0.59 60.07 13.66
C ARG A 5 -1.39 58.78 13.40
N PRO A 6 -2.74 58.79 13.42
CA PRO A 6 -3.51 57.56 13.18
C PRO A 6 -3.31 57.00 11.77
N HIS A 7 -3.18 57.87 10.75
CA HIS A 7 -2.93 57.45 9.36
C HIS A 7 -1.53 56.87 9.17
N ILE A 8 -0.51 57.47 9.81
CA ILE A 8 0.86 56.96 9.78
C ILE A 8 0.94 55.57 10.45
N LEU A 9 0.21 55.37 11.55
CA LEU A 9 0.14 54.09 12.25
C LEU A 9 -0.47 52.99 11.37
N VAL A 10 -1.53 53.31 10.61
CA VAL A 10 -2.13 52.36 9.66
C VAL A 10 -1.20 52.03 8.50
N VAL A 11 -0.48 53.01 7.95
CA VAL A 11 0.52 52.78 6.89
C VAL A 11 1.64 51.86 7.37
N ILE A 12 2.13 52.06 8.60
CA ILE A 12 3.14 51.18 9.21
C ILE A 12 2.58 49.77 9.41
N ALA A 13 1.35 49.64 9.92
CA ALA A 13 0.72 48.34 10.12
C ALA A 13 0.56 47.58 8.78
N LEU A 14 0.13 48.26 7.72
CA LEU A 14 0.03 47.68 6.37
C LEU A 14 1.40 47.27 5.82
N ALA A 15 2.45 48.09 6.02
CA ALA A 15 3.80 47.76 5.59
C ALA A 15 4.36 46.53 6.31
N ILE A 16 4.10 46.42 7.63
CA ILE A 16 4.47 45.23 8.42
C ILE A 16 3.77 44.00 7.87
N VAL A 17 2.46 44.04 7.68
CA VAL A 17 1.68 42.88 7.20
C VAL A 17 2.04 42.46 5.77
N LEU A 18 2.41 43.42 4.91
CA LEU A 18 2.95 43.14 3.58
C LEU A 18 4.34 42.47 3.67
N SER A 19 5.20 42.91 4.59
CA SER A 19 6.53 42.33 4.77
C SER A 19 6.53 40.93 5.39
N THR A 20 5.53 40.61 6.22
CA THR A 20 5.41 39.30 6.90
C THR A 20 4.64 38.27 6.09
N GLY A 21 3.98 38.67 5.00
CA GLY A 21 3.16 37.78 4.17
C GLY A 21 1.83 37.34 4.81
N TRP A 22 1.49 37.84 6.00
CA TRP A 22 0.28 37.45 6.75
C TRP A 22 -1.02 37.75 6.00
N HIS A 23 -1.03 38.73 5.10
CA HIS A 23 -2.21 39.03 4.28
C HIS A 23 -2.63 37.86 3.38
N GLY A 24 -1.70 36.99 2.99
CA GLY A 24 -1.99 35.83 2.15
C GLY A 24 -2.92 34.81 2.82
N ALA A 25 -2.71 34.55 4.12
CA ALA A 25 -3.56 33.66 4.90
C ALA A 25 -4.97 34.23 5.06
N LEU A 26 -5.09 35.52 5.37
CA LEU A 26 -6.39 36.20 5.50
C LEU A 26 -7.14 36.24 4.15
N ARG A 27 -6.42 36.50 3.05
CA ARG A 27 -6.98 36.47 1.69
C ARG A 27 -7.58 35.11 1.35
N ASN A 28 -6.85 34.03 1.63
CA ASN A 28 -7.32 32.67 1.40
C ASN A 28 -8.55 32.35 2.27
N ALA A 29 -8.51 32.67 3.57
CA ALA A 29 -9.63 32.44 4.50
C ALA A 29 -10.92 33.18 4.07
N LEU A 30 -10.81 34.45 3.64
CA LEU A 30 -11.95 35.21 3.13
C LEU A 30 -12.50 34.63 1.82
N THR A 31 -11.61 34.17 0.94
CA THR A 31 -12.03 33.52 -0.33
C THR A 31 -12.77 32.20 -0.06
N ASP A 32 -12.27 31.41 0.88
CA ASP A 32 -12.88 30.15 1.29
C ASP A 32 -14.26 30.37 1.94
N LEU A 33 -14.38 31.39 2.79
CA LEU A 33 -15.65 31.81 3.38
C LEU A 33 -16.68 32.16 2.30
N ARG A 34 -16.28 32.84 1.22
CA ARG A 34 -17.19 33.17 0.11
C ARG A 34 -17.67 31.93 -0.64
N PHE A 35 -16.84 30.88 -0.75
CA PHE A 35 -17.30 29.60 -1.29
C PHE A 35 -18.39 28.96 -0.43
N SER A 36 -18.41 29.18 0.89
CA SER A 36 -19.46 28.67 1.77
C SER A 36 -20.82 29.37 1.56
N TRP A 37 -20.80 30.64 1.14
CA TRP A 37 -22.01 31.43 0.87
C TRP A 37 -22.60 31.19 -0.52
N GLN A 38 -21.85 30.51 -1.39
CA GLN A 38 -22.21 30.28 -2.78
C GLN A 38 -22.40 28.78 -3.02
N SER A 39 -23.42 28.42 -3.79
CA SER A 39 -23.64 27.03 -4.16
C SER A 39 -24.03 26.92 -5.63
N ARG A 40 -23.26 26.15 -6.38
CA ARG A 40 -23.50 25.81 -7.78
C ARG A 40 -23.58 24.30 -7.95
N ALA A 41 -24.40 23.86 -8.88
CA ALA A 41 -24.38 22.48 -9.35
C ALA A 41 -23.26 22.31 -10.39
N ALA A 42 -22.69 21.12 -10.47
CA ALA A 42 -21.90 20.70 -11.63
C ALA A 42 -22.80 20.74 -12.89
N SER A 43 -22.19 20.94 -14.05
CA SER A 43 -22.90 20.98 -15.33
C SER A 43 -23.51 19.62 -15.70
N GLY A 44 -23.01 18.55 -15.07
CA GLY A 44 -23.36 17.17 -15.40
C GLY A 44 -22.75 16.72 -16.73
N ASN A 45 -21.77 17.46 -17.28
CA ASN A 45 -21.04 17.06 -18.49
C ASN A 45 -19.86 16.17 -18.19
N VAL A 46 -19.33 16.21 -16.96
CA VAL A 46 -18.29 15.31 -16.47
C VAL A 46 -18.93 14.28 -15.54
N VAL A 47 -18.63 13.00 -15.75
CA VAL A 47 -19.10 11.87 -14.93
C VAL A 47 -17.89 11.11 -14.41
N VAL A 48 -17.91 10.74 -13.14
CA VAL A 48 -16.88 9.91 -12.52
C VAL A 48 -17.34 8.45 -12.55
N VAL A 49 -16.54 7.58 -13.19
CA VAL A 49 -16.66 6.13 -13.04
C VAL A 49 -15.77 5.74 -11.86
N ALA A 50 -16.43 5.44 -10.76
CA ALA A 50 -15.85 5.25 -9.45
C ALA A 50 -15.35 3.82 -9.25
N ILE A 51 -14.04 3.66 -9.06
CA ILE A 51 -13.48 2.48 -8.40
C ILE A 51 -13.77 2.66 -6.90
N ASP A 52 -14.95 2.19 -6.50
CA ASP A 52 -15.54 2.32 -5.17
C ASP A 52 -15.47 1.01 -4.38
N ALA A 53 -15.77 1.04 -3.08
CA ALA A 53 -15.77 -0.14 -2.22
C ALA A 53 -16.64 -1.29 -2.79
N PRO A 54 -17.87 -1.05 -3.27
CA PRO A 54 -18.67 -2.09 -3.93
C PRO A 54 -18.00 -2.72 -5.15
N SER A 55 -17.26 -1.96 -5.96
CA SER A 55 -16.53 -2.52 -7.10
C SER A 55 -15.36 -3.39 -6.65
N ILE A 56 -14.63 -3.00 -5.60
CA ILE A 56 -13.55 -3.80 -5.01
C ILE A 56 -14.11 -5.10 -4.45
N ASP A 57 -15.20 -5.03 -3.70
CA ASP A 57 -15.85 -6.21 -3.10
C ASP A 57 -16.32 -7.21 -4.16
N GLN A 58 -16.78 -6.73 -5.33
CA GLN A 58 -17.31 -7.57 -6.40
C GLN A 58 -16.25 -8.11 -7.36
N ILE A 59 -15.24 -7.31 -7.68
CA ILE A 59 -14.22 -7.66 -8.69
C ILE A 59 -13.02 -8.35 -8.05
N GLY A 60 -12.65 -7.96 -6.82
CA GLY A 60 -11.51 -8.48 -6.10
C GLY A 60 -10.39 -7.45 -5.90
N VAL A 61 -9.19 -7.96 -5.59
CA VAL A 61 -8.05 -7.16 -5.12
C VAL A 61 -7.51 -6.23 -6.21
N TRP A 62 -7.32 -4.96 -5.86
CA TRP A 62 -6.64 -3.94 -6.69
C TRP A 62 -5.11 -4.08 -6.59
N PRO A 63 -4.32 -3.81 -7.66
CA PRO A 63 -4.72 -3.34 -8.99
C PRO A 63 -5.31 -4.44 -9.87
N TRP A 64 -6.34 -4.10 -10.63
CA TRP A 64 -7.05 -5.04 -11.50
C TRP A 64 -6.30 -5.29 -12.82
N PRO A 65 -6.49 -6.46 -13.47
CA PRO A 65 -5.91 -6.74 -14.78
C PRO A 65 -6.38 -5.76 -15.85
N ARG A 66 -5.50 -5.38 -16.79
CA ARG A 66 -5.83 -4.38 -17.83
C ARG A 66 -6.93 -4.80 -18.79
N ARG A 67 -7.22 -6.11 -18.89
CA ARG A 67 -8.38 -6.62 -19.63
C ARG A 67 -9.69 -6.05 -19.10
N LEU A 68 -9.81 -5.79 -17.79
CA LEU A 68 -11.00 -5.15 -17.22
C LEU A 68 -11.09 -3.67 -17.60
N HIS A 69 -9.97 -2.96 -17.70
CA HIS A 69 -9.96 -1.58 -18.19
C HIS A 69 -10.25 -1.50 -19.70
N ALA A 70 -9.80 -2.50 -20.47
CA ALA A 70 -10.13 -2.64 -21.88
C ALA A 70 -11.64 -2.86 -22.10
N GLU A 71 -12.24 -3.76 -21.32
CA GLU A 71 -13.67 -4.02 -21.41
C GLU A 71 -14.49 -2.80 -20.96
N LEU A 72 -14.09 -2.13 -19.86
CA LEU A 72 -14.73 -0.89 -19.43
C LEU A 72 -14.70 0.16 -20.53
N LEU A 73 -13.55 0.36 -21.17
CA LEU A 73 -13.37 1.33 -22.25
C LEU A 73 -14.35 1.04 -23.41
N ARG A 74 -14.42 -0.22 -23.87
CA ARG A 74 -15.38 -0.63 -24.91
C ARG A 74 -16.83 -0.37 -24.51
N ARG A 75 -17.21 -0.67 -23.26
CA ARG A 75 -18.58 -0.45 -22.76
C ARG A 75 -18.95 1.03 -22.75
N LEU A 76 -18.02 1.88 -22.33
CA LEU A 76 -18.21 3.33 -22.31
C LEU A 76 -18.34 3.89 -23.73
N GLU A 77 -17.52 3.42 -24.68
CA GLU A 77 -17.62 3.81 -26.09
C GLU A 77 -18.92 3.38 -26.74
N VAL A 78 -19.34 2.13 -26.52
CA VAL A 78 -20.62 1.60 -27.03
C VAL A 78 -21.80 2.39 -26.45
N ALA A 79 -21.70 2.84 -25.20
CA ALA A 79 -22.69 3.72 -24.57
C ALA A 79 -22.65 5.17 -25.09
N GLY A 80 -21.68 5.50 -25.96
CA GLY A 80 -21.52 6.81 -26.57
C GLY A 80 -20.89 7.85 -25.64
N ALA A 81 -20.00 7.44 -24.73
CA ALA A 81 -19.16 8.37 -23.98
C ALA A 81 -18.34 9.26 -24.94
N GLY A 82 -18.05 10.49 -24.51
CA GLY A 82 -17.17 11.41 -25.23
C GLY A 82 -15.70 11.09 -24.97
N ASP A 83 -14.97 12.03 -24.37
CA ASP A 83 -13.59 11.80 -23.94
C ASP A 83 -13.55 10.95 -22.66
N ILE A 84 -12.65 9.97 -22.59
CA ILE A 84 -12.51 9.04 -21.46
C ILE A 84 -11.12 9.20 -20.87
N ALA A 85 -11.03 9.71 -19.64
CA ALA A 85 -9.77 9.83 -18.92
C ALA A 85 -9.65 8.75 -17.85
N PHE A 86 -8.49 8.10 -17.78
CA PHE A 86 -8.16 7.21 -16.66
C PHE A 86 -7.24 7.93 -15.68
N ASP A 87 -7.61 7.91 -14.40
CA ASP A 87 -6.79 8.28 -13.25
C ASP A 87 -6.26 7.01 -12.59
N VAL A 88 -5.55 6.19 -13.39
CA VAL A 88 -4.98 4.88 -13.02
C VAL A 88 -3.56 4.80 -13.59
N ASP A 89 -2.61 4.29 -12.81
CA ASP A 89 -1.22 4.18 -13.25
C ASP A 89 -1.02 3.07 -14.29
N PHE A 90 -0.63 3.47 -15.50
CA PHE A 90 -0.29 2.58 -16.61
C PHE A 90 1.22 2.60 -16.95
N SER A 91 2.07 2.99 -16.01
CA SER A 91 3.52 3.13 -16.25
C SER A 91 4.33 1.84 -16.10
N THR A 92 3.78 0.83 -15.41
CA THR A 92 4.45 -0.47 -15.16
C THR A 92 3.74 -1.59 -15.93
N PRO A 93 4.44 -2.53 -16.60
CA PRO A 93 3.79 -3.68 -17.26
C PRO A 93 2.89 -4.49 -16.33
N SER A 94 1.78 -5.01 -16.87
CA SER A 94 0.93 -6.00 -16.18
C SER A 94 1.14 -7.36 -16.86
N ASP A 95 0.09 -8.14 -17.09
CA ASP A 95 0.18 -9.35 -17.92
C ASP A 95 0.13 -9.00 -19.44
N PRO A 96 0.95 -9.64 -20.29
CA PRO A 96 1.05 -9.28 -21.71
C PRO A 96 -0.28 -9.35 -22.48
N ALA A 97 -1.14 -10.32 -22.15
CA ALA A 97 -2.41 -10.52 -22.83
C ALA A 97 -3.43 -9.41 -22.48
N SER A 98 -3.47 -8.96 -21.23
CA SER A 98 -4.28 -7.81 -20.81
C SER A 98 -3.73 -6.50 -21.35
N ASP A 99 -2.39 -6.36 -21.41
CA ASP A 99 -1.73 -5.20 -22.00
C ASP A 99 -2.12 -5.07 -23.48
N GLU A 100 -2.03 -6.16 -24.25
CA GLU A 100 -2.44 -6.20 -25.65
C GLU A 100 -3.94 -5.93 -25.82
N ALA A 101 -4.80 -6.52 -24.98
CA ALA A 101 -6.24 -6.25 -24.99
C ALA A 101 -6.55 -4.77 -24.75
N PHE A 102 -5.80 -4.11 -23.87
CA PHE A 102 -5.94 -2.68 -23.61
C PHE A 102 -5.40 -1.82 -24.75
N VAL A 103 -4.27 -2.19 -25.38
CA VAL A 103 -3.80 -1.52 -26.62
C VAL A 103 -4.86 -1.62 -27.72
N HIS A 104 -5.49 -2.77 -27.88
CA HIS A 104 -6.56 -2.97 -28.87
C HIS A 104 -7.74 -2.04 -28.59
N ALA A 105 -8.23 -2.02 -27.34
CA ALA A 105 -9.32 -1.15 -26.94
C ALA A 105 -8.98 0.34 -27.14
N LEU A 106 -7.75 0.77 -26.79
CA LEU A 106 -7.30 2.15 -27.04
C LEU A 106 -7.24 2.50 -28.54
N ARG A 107 -6.89 1.54 -29.39
CA ARG A 107 -6.88 1.73 -30.83
C ARG A 107 -8.31 1.84 -31.39
N GLU A 108 -9.24 1.03 -30.89
CA GLU A 108 -10.67 1.10 -31.22
C GLU A 108 -11.27 2.45 -30.82
N ALA A 109 -10.85 2.99 -29.67
CA ALA A 109 -11.24 4.31 -29.17
C ALA A 109 -10.91 5.47 -30.10
N GLY A 110 -9.95 5.29 -31.02
CA GLY A 110 -9.58 6.32 -31.99
C GLY A 110 -8.95 7.57 -31.39
N GLY A 111 -8.36 7.49 -30.19
CA GLY A 111 -7.60 8.58 -29.56
C GLY A 111 -8.39 9.51 -28.65
N SER A 112 -9.66 9.20 -28.32
CA SER A 112 -10.46 9.92 -27.31
C SER A 112 -10.10 9.59 -25.86
N THR A 113 -9.09 8.73 -25.66
CA THR A 113 -8.68 8.26 -24.34
C THR A 113 -7.48 9.03 -23.80
N ILE A 114 -7.57 9.47 -22.55
CA ILE A 114 -6.55 10.25 -21.85
C ILE A 114 -5.93 9.37 -20.76
N LEU A 115 -4.61 9.26 -20.74
CA LEU A 115 -3.88 8.47 -19.74
C LEU A 115 -2.94 9.37 -18.90
N PRO A 116 -2.76 9.03 -17.61
CA PRO A 116 -2.11 9.96 -16.68
C PRO A 116 -0.58 9.85 -16.78
N SER A 117 0.08 10.98 -16.58
CA SER A 117 1.52 11.10 -16.33
C SER A 117 1.72 11.92 -15.07
N PHE A 118 2.69 11.56 -14.25
CA PHE A 118 2.91 12.25 -12.96
C PHE A 118 4.38 12.24 -12.57
N LYS A 119 4.73 13.16 -11.67
CA LYS A 119 6.08 13.26 -11.10
C LYS A 119 6.06 12.69 -9.69
N GLN A 120 6.89 11.67 -9.44
CA GLN A 120 7.16 11.22 -8.08
C GLN A 120 8.34 12.01 -7.52
N PRO A 121 8.16 12.72 -6.39
CA PRO A 121 9.29 13.28 -5.67
C PRO A 121 10.15 12.13 -5.14
N THR A 122 11.43 12.14 -5.49
CA THR A 122 12.38 11.16 -4.94
C THR A 122 12.67 11.48 -3.48
N PRO A 123 12.70 10.49 -2.56
CA PRO A 123 12.95 10.72 -1.13
C PRO A 123 14.25 11.49 -0.82
N ASN A 124 15.24 11.41 -1.72
CA ASN A 124 16.58 11.98 -1.54
C ASN A 124 16.80 13.35 -2.22
N GLY A 125 15.74 14.06 -2.62
CA GLY A 125 15.86 15.38 -3.27
C GLY A 125 16.52 15.37 -4.66
N GLY A 126 16.59 14.20 -5.32
CA GLY A 126 17.06 14.04 -6.69
C GLY A 126 16.05 14.52 -7.75
N ALA A 127 16.40 14.36 -9.02
CA ALA A 127 15.52 14.71 -10.13
C ALA A 127 14.21 13.88 -10.05
N ALA A 128 13.07 14.57 -9.98
CA ALA A 128 11.75 13.93 -9.86
C ALA A 128 11.55 12.89 -10.97
N HIS A 129 11.25 11.65 -10.58
CA HIS A 129 11.00 10.57 -11.52
C HIS A 129 9.66 10.82 -12.22
N VAL A 130 9.64 10.72 -13.55
CA VAL A 130 8.47 11.01 -14.36
C VAL A 130 7.85 9.70 -14.81
N ASN A 131 6.72 9.33 -14.23
CA ASN A 131 5.95 8.17 -14.66
C ASN A 131 5.08 8.56 -15.86
N ARG A 132 5.17 7.76 -16.92
CA ARG A 132 4.40 7.91 -18.16
C ARG A 132 3.76 6.58 -18.50
N PRO A 133 2.60 6.56 -19.19
CA PRO A 133 2.03 5.32 -19.69
C PRO A 133 3.04 4.58 -20.56
N LEU A 134 2.99 3.25 -20.57
CA LEU A 134 3.84 2.44 -21.45
C LEU A 134 3.76 2.93 -22.90
N LYS A 135 4.87 2.80 -23.64
CA LYS A 135 4.96 3.26 -25.05
C LYS A 135 3.80 2.77 -25.93
N PRO A 136 3.35 1.50 -25.85
CA PRO A 136 2.22 1.04 -26.64
C PRO A 136 0.90 1.80 -26.35
N PHE A 137 0.66 2.20 -25.10
CA PHE A 137 -0.54 2.96 -24.71
C PHE A 137 -0.44 4.43 -25.05
N SER A 138 0.71 5.05 -24.79
CA SER A 138 0.94 6.48 -25.09
C SER A 138 0.89 6.76 -26.60
N ASN A 139 1.19 5.78 -27.45
CA ASN A 139 1.02 5.91 -28.90
C ASN A 139 -0.46 5.94 -29.34
N GLN A 140 -1.39 5.48 -28.51
CA GLN A 140 -2.82 5.35 -28.82
C GLN A 140 -3.71 6.23 -27.92
N SER A 141 -3.12 7.10 -27.09
CA SER A 141 -3.83 7.90 -26.09
C SER A 141 -3.19 9.28 -25.94
N TRP A 142 -3.93 10.23 -25.37
CA TRP A 142 -3.37 11.53 -25.02
C TRP A 142 -2.78 11.49 -23.60
N PRO A 143 -1.47 11.78 -23.42
CA PRO A 143 -0.90 11.85 -22.09
C PRO A 143 -1.29 13.17 -21.42
N ALA A 144 -1.71 13.11 -20.16
CA ALA A 144 -2.04 14.30 -19.38
C ALA A 144 -1.48 14.24 -17.96
N VAL A 145 -1.12 15.40 -17.40
CA VAL A 145 -0.55 15.49 -16.06
C VAL A 145 -1.64 15.49 -14.99
N VAL A 146 -1.46 14.67 -13.95
CA VAL A 146 -2.42 14.57 -12.83
C VAL A 146 -1.92 15.15 -11.51
N ASN A 147 -0.73 15.76 -11.50
CA ASN A 147 -0.15 16.38 -10.31
C ASN A 147 -1.07 17.45 -9.69
N VAL A 148 -1.14 17.45 -8.37
CA VAL A 148 -1.90 18.41 -7.57
C VAL A 148 -0.94 19.20 -6.68
N ALA A 149 -1.07 20.52 -6.64
CA ALA A 149 -0.27 21.39 -5.79
C ALA A 149 -1.02 21.69 -4.49
N VAL A 150 -0.48 21.23 -3.36
CA VAL A 150 -1.00 21.54 -2.02
C VAL A 150 -0.38 22.85 -1.54
N GLU A 151 -1.20 23.81 -1.10
CA GLU A 151 -0.70 25.08 -0.53
C GLU A 151 -0.13 24.86 0.89
N SER A 152 0.59 25.84 1.44
CA SER A 152 1.28 25.72 2.73
C SER A 152 0.36 25.46 3.93
N ASP A 153 -0.94 25.72 3.79
CA ASP A 153 -1.97 25.42 4.78
C ASP A 153 -2.59 24.02 4.61
N GLY A 154 -2.04 23.19 3.73
CA GLY A 154 -2.49 21.82 3.48
C GLY A 154 -3.73 21.73 2.58
N LEU A 155 -4.21 22.85 2.02
CA LEU A 155 -5.40 22.88 1.17
C LEU A 155 -5.04 22.97 -0.32
N VAL A 156 -5.86 22.33 -1.15
CA VAL A 156 -5.75 22.44 -2.61
C VAL A 156 -6.73 23.50 -3.11
N ARG A 157 -6.19 24.64 -3.57
CA ARG A 157 -6.98 25.71 -4.20
C ARG A 157 -6.72 25.88 -5.69
N ARG A 158 -5.49 25.57 -6.11
CA ARG A 158 -5.00 25.81 -7.45
C ARG A 158 -4.83 24.51 -8.21
N TYR A 159 -5.13 24.57 -9.50
CA TYR A 159 -4.89 23.46 -10.42
C TYR A 159 -3.91 23.93 -11.52
N PRO A 160 -2.85 23.15 -11.80
CA PRO A 160 -1.95 23.49 -12.90
C PRO A 160 -2.71 23.43 -14.23
N PHE A 161 -2.38 24.35 -15.14
CA PHE A 161 -2.91 24.29 -16.51
C PHE A 161 -2.14 23.25 -17.36
N GLY A 162 -0.87 23.04 -17.00
CA GLY A 162 0.01 22.03 -17.54
C GLY A 162 1.38 22.11 -16.86
N GLU A 163 2.20 21.08 -17.02
CA GLU A 163 3.55 21.03 -16.47
C GLU A 163 4.59 20.70 -17.54
N LYS A 164 5.82 21.19 -17.33
CA LYS A 164 6.96 20.75 -18.14
C LYS A 164 7.43 19.38 -17.65
N LEU A 165 7.36 18.37 -18.52
CA LEU A 165 7.82 17.00 -18.29
C LEU A 165 8.97 16.70 -19.27
N GLY A 166 10.22 16.90 -18.84
CA GLY A 166 11.38 16.89 -19.74
C GLY A 166 11.39 18.12 -20.65
N ASP A 167 11.44 17.92 -21.98
CA ASP A 167 11.43 19.01 -22.96
C ASP A 167 10.03 19.40 -23.46
N ALA A 168 9.02 18.57 -23.21
CA ALA A 168 7.64 18.81 -23.64
C ALA A 168 6.80 19.45 -22.52
N LEU A 169 5.94 20.40 -22.90
CA LEU A 169 4.87 20.91 -22.05
C LEU A 169 3.67 19.97 -22.19
N MET A 170 3.21 19.41 -21.08
CA MET A 170 2.07 18.49 -21.07
C MET A 170 0.90 19.14 -20.34
N PRO A 171 -0.30 19.20 -20.96
CA PRO A 171 -1.49 19.72 -20.29
C PRO A 171 -1.90 18.86 -19.09
N SER A 172 -2.57 19.49 -18.14
CA SER A 172 -3.18 18.75 -17.03
C SER A 172 -4.47 18.07 -17.45
N MET A 173 -4.83 16.95 -16.82
CA MET A 173 -5.95 16.11 -17.26
C MET A 173 -7.27 16.89 -17.39
N ALA A 174 -7.60 17.73 -16.41
CA ALA A 174 -8.81 18.56 -16.46
C ALA A 174 -8.85 19.53 -17.67
N VAL A 175 -7.69 20.00 -18.15
CA VAL A 175 -7.58 20.90 -19.30
C VAL A 175 -7.80 20.15 -20.61
N VAL A 176 -7.20 18.96 -20.74
CA VAL A 176 -7.42 18.07 -21.90
C VAL A 176 -8.89 17.68 -21.97
N LEU A 177 -9.45 17.23 -20.84
CA LEU A 177 -10.85 16.84 -20.76
C LEU A 177 -11.79 18.01 -21.06
N ALA A 178 -11.44 19.24 -20.70
CA ALA A 178 -12.22 20.42 -21.05
C ALA A 178 -12.06 20.88 -22.51
N GLY A 179 -11.20 20.23 -23.31
CA GLY A 179 -10.94 20.57 -24.71
C GLY A 179 -10.24 21.92 -24.91
N GLN A 180 -9.37 22.31 -23.97
CA GLN A 180 -8.61 23.56 -24.04
C GLN A 180 -7.15 23.31 -24.46
N ASP A 181 -6.59 24.20 -25.29
CA ASP A 181 -5.20 24.11 -25.72
C ASP A 181 -4.19 24.45 -24.62
N ALA A 182 -3.14 23.64 -24.53
CA ALA A 182 -2.06 23.71 -23.56
C ALA A 182 -1.07 24.87 -23.82
N ASN A 183 -1.55 26.11 -23.95
CA ASN A 183 -0.64 27.26 -23.94
C ASN A 183 -0.20 27.56 -22.51
N ARG A 184 1.08 27.95 -22.30
CA ARG A 184 1.64 28.32 -20.99
C ARG A 184 0.77 29.38 -20.31
N ARG A 185 -0.16 28.93 -19.48
CA ARG A 185 -1.01 29.74 -18.62
C ARG A 185 -0.63 29.48 -17.17
N PRO A 186 -0.71 30.50 -16.29
CA PRO A 186 -0.51 30.29 -14.87
C PRO A 186 -1.55 29.28 -14.32
N PRO A 187 -1.25 28.58 -13.22
CA PRO A 187 -2.25 27.80 -12.50
C PRO A 187 -3.48 28.63 -12.19
N PHE A 188 -4.66 28.02 -12.29
CA PHE A 188 -5.93 28.69 -12.03
C PHE A 188 -6.53 28.23 -10.70
N LEU A 189 -7.39 29.06 -10.12
CA LEU A 189 -8.15 28.68 -8.93
C LEU A 189 -9.38 27.86 -9.32
N ILE A 190 -9.57 26.72 -8.65
CA ILE A 190 -10.75 25.88 -8.78
C ILE A 190 -11.94 26.59 -8.11
N ASP A 191 -13.11 26.59 -8.75
CA ASP A 191 -14.32 27.18 -8.18
C ASP A 191 -15.02 26.19 -7.24
N PHE A 192 -14.64 26.23 -5.95
CA PHE A 192 -15.25 25.37 -4.91
C PHE A 192 -16.68 25.77 -4.52
N SER A 193 -17.30 26.77 -5.17
CA SER A 193 -18.76 26.94 -5.10
C SER A 193 -19.50 25.82 -5.84
N ILE A 194 -18.83 25.13 -6.78
CA ILE A 194 -19.36 23.93 -7.44
C ILE A 194 -19.37 22.77 -6.43
N ARG A 195 -20.55 22.22 -6.16
CA ARG A 195 -20.69 21.14 -5.19
C ARG A 195 -20.12 19.83 -5.73
N ALA A 196 -19.09 19.30 -5.06
CA ALA A 196 -18.54 17.97 -5.34
C ALA A 196 -19.62 16.87 -5.39
N ALA A 197 -20.56 16.88 -4.44
CA ALA A 197 -21.67 15.93 -4.37
C ALA A 197 -22.68 16.03 -5.55
N SER A 198 -22.59 17.08 -6.38
CA SER A 198 -23.41 17.20 -7.59
C SER A 198 -22.73 16.69 -8.85
N ILE A 199 -21.46 16.27 -8.78
CA ILE A 199 -20.80 15.57 -9.87
C ILE A 199 -21.40 14.16 -9.96
N PRO A 200 -21.98 13.77 -11.11
CA PRO A 200 -22.49 12.42 -11.29
C PRO A 200 -21.38 11.38 -11.09
N SER A 201 -21.67 10.36 -10.29
CA SER A 201 -20.77 9.23 -10.03
C SER A 201 -21.50 7.92 -10.30
N ILE A 202 -20.85 6.98 -10.97
CA ILE A 202 -21.36 5.63 -11.24
C ILE A 202 -20.30 4.60 -10.88
N SER A 203 -20.70 3.43 -10.39
CA SER A 203 -19.77 2.39 -9.96
C SER A 203 -19.08 1.73 -11.16
N TYR A 204 -17.79 1.42 -11.03
CA TYR A 204 -17.02 0.73 -12.07
C TYR A 204 -17.62 -0.64 -12.42
N ALA A 205 -18.04 -1.39 -11.40
CA ALA A 205 -18.67 -2.69 -11.57
C ALA A 205 -20.00 -2.62 -12.34
N ASP A 206 -20.78 -1.55 -12.16
CA ASP A 206 -22.06 -1.36 -12.87
C ASP A 206 -21.85 -1.14 -14.37
N VAL A 207 -20.82 -0.37 -14.73
CA VAL A 207 -20.45 -0.17 -16.14
C VAL A 207 -19.98 -1.48 -16.77
N LEU A 208 -19.15 -2.25 -16.07
CA LEU A 208 -18.68 -3.55 -16.55
C LEU A 208 -19.81 -4.57 -16.75
N ARG A 209 -20.79 -4.59 -15.84
CA ARG A 209 -21.97 -5.47 -15.97
C ARG A 209 -22.92 -5.04 -17.08
N GLY A 210 -22.73 -3.85 -17.64
CA GLY A 210 -23.61 -3.30 -18.66
C GLY A 210 -24.95 -2.84 -18.10
N ASP A 211 -24.98 -2.34 -16.86
CA ASP A 211 -26.19 -1.77 -16.27
C ASP A 211 -26.70 -0.60 -17.13
N THR A 212 -27.92 -0.73 -17.65
CA THR A 212 -28.50 0.26 -18.58
C THR A 212 -28.66 1.64 -17.94
N ALA A 213 -28.97 1.73 -16.65
CA ALA A 213 -29.14 2.99 -15.95
C ALA A 213 -27.79 3.68 -15.66
N ALA A 214 -26.72 2.91 -15.48
CA ALA A 214 -25.36 3.43 -15.41
C ALA A 214 -24.87 3.91 -16.78
N LEU A 215 -25.07 3.12 -17.85
CA LEU A 215 -24.63 3.46 -19.20
C LEU A 215 -25.38 4.67 -19.81
N ASP A 216 -26.66 4.84 -19.50
CA ASP A 216 -27.41 6.02 -19.97
C ASP A 216 -26.87 7.33 -19.37
N LYS A 217 -26.25 7.28 -18.18
CA LYS A 217 -25.63 8.45 -17.55
C LYS A 217 -24.32 8.88 -18.20
N VAL A 218 -23.66 8.02 -18.98
CA VAL A 218 -22.38 8.35 -19.64
C VAL A 218 -22.53 8.88 -21.06
N ARG A 219 -23.71 8.73 -21.66
CA ARG A 219 -23.96 9.09 -23.07
C ARG A 219 -23.71 10.57 -23.35
N GLY A 220 -22.79 10.85 -24.27
CA GLY A 220 -22.36 12.20 -24.65
C GLY A 220 -21.63 12.96 -23.54
N LYS A 221 -21.19 12.28 -22.48
CA LYS A 221 -20.51 12.85 -21.32
C LYS A 221 -19.03 12.54 -21.35
N LYS A 222 -18.25 13.41 -20.70
CA LYS A 222 -16.82 13.24 -20.48
C LYS A 222 -16.61 12.41 -19.22
N ILE A 223 -15.77 11.40 -19.30
CA ILE A 223 -15.64 10.37 -18.26
C ILE A 223 -14.29 10.49 -17.58
N ILE A 224 -14.27 10.39 -16.25
CA ILE A 224 -13.05 10.19 -15.46
C ILE A 224 -13.20 8.87 -14.71
N VAL A 225 -12.35 7.90 -15.02
CA VAL A 225 -12.29 6.60 -14.36
C VAL A 225 -11.20 6.65 -13.28
N GLY A 226 -11.52 6.40 -12.02
CA GLY A 226 -10.47 6.41 -11.00
C GLY A 226 -10.90 6.00 -9.59
N ALA A 227 -9.91 5.92 -8.70
CA ALA A 227 -10.07 5.51 -7.31
C ALA A 227 -10.90 6.51 -6.50
N THR A 228 -12.00 6.02 -5.92
CA THR A 228 -12.87 6.80 -5.03
C THR A 228 -13.14 6.09 -3.70
N ALA A 229 -12.79 4.81 -3.58
CA ALA A 229 -12.73 4.10 -2.30
C ALA A 229 -11.79 4.81 -1.32
N LEU A 230 -12.00 4.62 -0.01
CA LEU A 230 -11.16 5.29 0.99
C LEU A 230 -9.75 4.70 1.01
N GLU A 231 -9.61 3.45 0.57
CA GLU A 231 -8.42 2.62 0.69
C GLU A 231 -7.48 2.68 -0.53
N LEU A 232 -7.92 3.23 -1.69
CA LEU A 232 -7.25 3.04 -2.99
C LEU A 232 -6.76 4.31 -3.71
N GLY A 233 -6.79 5.49 -3.10
CA GLY A 233 -6.33 6.69 -3.81
C GLY A 233 -6.06 7.92 -2.94
N ASP A 234 -5.42 8.92 -3.56
CA ASP A 234 -5.07 10.16 -2.90
C ASP A 234 -6.31 10.97 -2.50
N ARG A 235 -6.27 11.50 -1.28
CA ARG A 235 -7.31 12.36 -0.71
C ARG A 235 -6.77 13.76 -0.51
N PHE A 236 -7.52 14.73 -1.01
CA PHE A 236 -7.14 16.13 -0.94
C PHE A 236 -8.10 16.90 -0.06
N SER A 237 -7.54 17.65 0.89
CA SER A 237 -8.28 18.64 1.66
C SER A 237 -8.51 19.87 0.79
N VAL A 238 -9.78 20.24 0.62
CA VAL A 238 -10.19 21.41 -0.16
C VAL A 238 -10.93 22.41 0.74
N PRO A 239 -11.10 23.68 0.32
CA PRO A 239 -11.79 24.69 1.11
C PRO A 239 -13.14 24.22 1.71
N ASN A 240 -13.45 24.75 2.89
CA ASN A 240 -14.63 24.36 3.71
C ASN A 240 -14.56 22.93 4.28
N SER A 241 -13.36 22.47 4.63
CA SER A 241 -13.11 21.20 5.35
C SER A 241 -13.68 19.97 4.66
N LYS A 242 -13.70 19.96 3.32
CA LYS A 242 -14.14 18.80 2.53
C LYS A 242 -12.94 17.99 2.10
N LEU A 243 -13.03 16.68 2.24
CA LEU A 243 -12.06 15.74 1.70
C LEU A 243 -12.61 15.17 0.38
N VAL A 244 -11.86 15.26 -0.71
CA VAL A 244 -12.26 14.76 -2.02
C VAL A 244 -11.20 13.81 -2.57
N SER A 245 -11.60 12.82 -3.38
CA SER A 245 -10.65 11.95 -4.09
C SER A 245 -10.04 12.67 -5.29
N GLY A 246 -8.87 12.20 -5.75
CA GLY A 246 -8.20 12.68 -6.97
C GLY A 246 -9.14 12.85 -8.18
N PRO A 247 -9.91 11.82 -8.57
CA PRO A 247 -10.84 11.91 -9.71
C PRO A 247 -11.92 12.99 -9.55
N VAL A 248 -12.45 13.16 -8.33
CA VAL A 248 -13.47 14.19 -8.03
C VAL A 248 -12.85 15.58 -8.07
N LEU A 249 -11.61 15.74 -7.59
CA LEU A 249 -10.88 17.00 -7.68
C LEU A 249 -10.60 17.39 -9.15
N GLN A 250 -10.19 16.43 -9.98
CA GLN A 250 -10.00 16.63 -11.41
C GLN A 250 -11.32 17.00 -12.10
N ALA A 251 -12.44 16.36 -11.73
CA ALA A 251 -13.76 16.72 -12.21
C ALA A 251 -14.15 18.15 -11.82
N LEU A 252 -13.89 18.59 -10.57
CA LEU A 252 -14.12 19.97 -10.13
C LEU A 252 -13.28 20.98 -10.93
N ALA A 253 -12.03 20.65 -11.23
CA ALA A 253 -11.16 21.48 -12.06
C ALA A 253 -11.70 21.56 -13.51
N ALA A 254 -12.12 20.44 -14.10
CA ALA A 254 -12.71 20.40 -15.43
C ALA A 254 -14.03 21.17 -15.50
N GLU A 255 -14.91 21.01 -14.51
CA GLU A 255 -16.17 21.75 -14.36
C GLU A 255 -15.91 23.27 -14.22
N SER A 256 -14.85 23.66 -13.51
CA SER A 256 -14.45 25.08 -13.42
C SER A 256 -14.08 25.65 -14.80
N ILE A 257 -13.46 24.86 -15.68
CA ILE A 257 -13.14 25.29 -17.05
C ILE A 257 -14.39 25.29 -17.93
N LEU A 258 -15.15 24.20 -17.93
CA LEU A 258 -16.34 24.01 -18.77
C LEU A 258 -17.43 25.06 -18.48
N GLN A 259 -17.57 25.49 -17.23
CA GLN A 259 -18.52 26.53 -16.85
C GLN A 259 -17.97 27.95 -17.03
N SER A 260 -16.76 28.11 -17.60
CA SER A 260 -16.06 29.41 -17.70
C SER A 260 -15.87 30.09 -16.33
N ARG A 261 -15.56 29.27 -15.31
CA ARG A 261 -15.42 29.63 -13.89
C ARG A 261 -13.99 29.46 -13.38
N MET A 262 -12.99 29.45 -14.26
CA MET A 262 -11.59 29.58 -13.84
C MET A 262 -11.42 30.91 -13.08
N LEU A 263 -11.21 30.85 -11.78
CA LEU A 263 -11.18 32.04 -10.94
C LEU A 263 -9.83 32.76 -11.08
N HIS A 264 -9.89 34.06 -11.33
CA HIS A 264 -8.71 34.92 -11.48
C HIS A 264 -8.70 36.01 -10.41
N TRP A 265 -7.51 36.31 -9.89
CA TRP A 265 -7.31 37.45 -8.99
C TRP A 265 -7.48 38.77 -9.75
N THR A 266 -8.10 39.75 -9.11
CA THR A 266 -8.13 41.13 -9.63
C THR A 266 -6.74 41.79 -9.57
N SER A 267 -6.48 42.73 -10.48
CA SER A 267 -5.21 43.48 -10.54
C SER A 267 -4.91 44.25 -9.25
N ASP A 268 -3.63 44.28 -8.87
CA ASP A 268 -3.09 45.05 -7.74
C ASP A 268 -3.44 46.54 -7.81
N ILE A 269 -3.64 47.09 -9.02
CA ILE A 269 -4.02 48.50 -9.21
C ILE A 269 -5.38 48.79 -8.56
N GLY A 270 -6.35 47.91 -8.72
CA GLY A 270 -7.68 48.06 -8.11
C GLY A 270 -7.63 47.99 -6.59
N MET A 271 -6.77 47.12 -6.06
CA MET A 271 -6.50 47.01 -4.63
C MET A 271 -5.88 48.30 -4.07
N ILE A 272 -4.86 48.85 -4.73
CA ILE A 272 -4.20 50.09 -4.31
C ILE A 272 -5.18 51.28 -4.34
N LEU A 273 -6.00 51.39 -5.39
CA LEU A 273 -7.01 52.45 -5.49
C LEU A 273 -8.07 52.33 -4.38
N GLY A 274 -8.55 51.11 -4.08
CA GLY A 274 -9.49 50.87 -2.99
C GLY A 274 -8.90 51.23 -1.61
N LEU A 275 -7.63 50.89 -1.38
CA LEU A 275 -6.93 51.21 -0.14
C LEU A 275 -6.73 52.73 0.00
N GLY A 276 -6.38 53.40 -1.10
CA GLY A 276 -6.32 54.86 -1.19
C GLY A 276 -7.66 55.52 -0.86
N LEU A 277 -8.77 54.97 -1.36
CA LEU A 277 -10.11 55.47 -1.07
C LEU A 277 -10.47 55.33 0.43
N ILE A 278 -10.16 54.19 1.06
CA ILE A 278 -10.37 53.99 2.51
C ILE A 278 -9.55 55.03 3.30
N CYS A 279 -8.29 55.24 2.94
CA CYS A 279 -7.43 56.24 3.58
C CYS A 279 -7.96 57.67 3.40
N LEU A 280 -8.40 58.05 2.20
CA LEU A 280 -8.99 59.37 1.93
C LEU A 280 -10.31 59.58 2.69
N LEU A 281 -11.17 58.56 2.72
CA LEU A 281 -12.43 58.57 3.47
C LEU A 281 -12.16 58.70 4.98
N MET A 282 -11.13 58.04 5.49
CA MET A 282 -10.68 58.20 6.87
C MET A 282 -10.09 59.58 7.13
N MET A 283 -9.25 60.14 6.25
CA MET A 283 -8.71 61.50 6.41
C MET A 283 -9.81 62.57 6.39
N TYR A 284 -10.85 62.37 5.57
CA TYR A 284 -12.02 63.25 5.53
C TYR A 284 -12.88 63.12 6.79
N SER A 285 -13.22 61.89 7.18
CA SER A 285 -14.09 61.63 8.34
C SER A 285 -13.45 62.00 9.68
N TRP A 286 -12.13 61.87 9.82
CA TRP A 286 -11.38 62.26 11.03
C TRP A 286 -11.54 63.73 11.41
N ARG A 287 -11.92 64.58 10.44
CA ARG A 287 -12.12 66.03 10.64
C ARG A 287 -13.58 66.42 10.88
N ARG A 288 -14.53 65.56 10.53
CA ARG A 288 -15.94 65.94 10.35
C ARG A 288 -16.90 65.17 11.24
N PHE A 289 -16.53 63.96 11.70
CA PHE A 289 -17.45 63.07 12.38
C PHE A 289 -16.94 62.60 13.75
N ALA A 290 -17.88 62.39 14.67
CA ALA A 290 -17.60 61.82 15.99
C ALA A 290 -17.03 60.39 15.88
N PRO A 291 -16.23 59.92 16.85
CA PRO A 291 -15.63 58.58 16.89
C PRO A 291 -16.63 57.44 16.65
N GLY A 292 -17.81 57.49 17.29
CA GLY A 292 -18.84 56.46 17.12
C GLY A 292 -19.35 56.35 15.67
N ILE A 293 -19.49 57.48 14.98
CA ILE A 293 -19.88 57.52 13.56
C ILE A 293 -18.76 56.93 12.69
N ARG A 294 -17.50 57.24 12.99
CA ARG A 294 -16.33 56.68 12.27
C ARG A 294 -16.26 55.15 12.38
N VAL A 295 -16.48 54.60 13.58
CA VAL A 295 -16.54 53.14 13.82
C VAL A 295 -17.69 52.52 13.03
N ALA A 296 -18.88 53.09 13.10
CA ALA A 296 -20.04 52.59 12.36
C ALA A 296 -19.81 52.58 10.84
N VAL A 297 -19.23 53.66 10.30
CA VAL A 297 -18.87 53.77 8.87
C VAL A 297 -17.84 52.72 8.46
N LEU A 298 -16.81 52.47 9.29
CA LEU A 298 -15.79 51.46 9.02
C LEU A 298 -16.34 50.04 9.01
N ILE A 299 -17.17 49.68 10.00
CA ILE A 299 -17.81 48.36 10.06
C ILE A 299 -18.76 48.17 8.88
N ALA A 300 -19.59 49.16 8.57
CA ALA A 300 -20.50 49.12 7.43
C ALA A 300 -19.73 49.01 6.10
N SER A 301 -18.60 49.71 5.96
CA SER A 301 -17.73 49.62 4.79
C SER A 301 -17.11 48.23 4.65
N GLY A 302 -16.62 47.63 5.74
CA GLY A 302 -16.07 46.28 5.73
C GLY A 302 -17.10 45.23 5.30
N ALA A 303 -18.32 45.31 5.83
CA ALA A 303 -19.42 44.43 5.44
C ALA A 303 -19.83 44.63 3.97
N ALA A 304 -19.93 45.88 3.51
CA ALA A 304 -20.26 46.20 2.12
C ALA A 304 -19.19 45.71 1.15
N ILE A 305 -17.90 45.85 1.49
CA ILE A 305 -16.77 45.37 0.69
C ILE A 305 -16.84 43.84 0.52
N GLU A 306 -17.08 43.07 1.59
CA GLU A 306 -17.24 41.62 1.49
C GLU A 306 -18.47 41.20 0.70
N LEU A 307 -19.59 41.89 0.91
CA LEU A 307 -20.81 41.61 0.16
C LEU A 307 -20.61 41.83 -1.34
N VAL A 308 -19.97 42.95 -1.72
CA VAL A 308 -19.64 43.24 -3.12
C VAL A 308 -18.66 42.20 -3.68
N ALA A 309 -17.62 41.85 -2.93
CA ALA A 309 -16.67 40.82 -3.35
C ALA A 309 -17.34 39.45 -3.55
N ALA A 310 -18.24 39.06 -2.65
CA ALA A 310 -19.02 37.84 -2.76
C ALA A 310 -19.95 37.87 -3.98
N LEU A 311 -20.66 38.98 -4.23
CA LEU A 311 -21.53 39.13 -5.40
C LEU A 311 -20.74 39.10 -6.71
N VAL A 312 -19.57 39.74 -6.75
CA VAL A 312 -18.70 39.73 -7.93
C VAL A 312 -18.23 38.31 -8.21
N GLN A 313 -17.72 37.60 -7.20
CA GLN A 313 -17.31 36.20 -7.32
C GLN A 313 -18.48 35.30 -7.71
N ALA A 314 -19.70 35.58 -7.23
CA ALA A 314 -20.91 34.83 -7.56
C ALA A 314 -21.43 35.10 -8.99
N ARG A 315 -21.03 36.19 -9.65
CA ARG A 315 -21.53 36.51 -10.99
C ARG A 315 -20.50 36.42 -12.10
N TRP A 316 -19.23 36.68 -11.77
CA TRP A 316 -18.09 36.71 -12.69
C TRP A 316 -16.91 35.90 -12.14
N PRO A 317 -15.99 35.41 -13.00
CA PRO A 317 -14.89 34.55 -12.58
C PRO A 317 -13.72 35.34 -11.95
N PHE A 318 -14.03 36.32 -11.10
CA PHE A 318 -13.05 37.19 -10.46
C PHE A 318 -13.10 37.04 -8.93
N VAL A 319 -11.92 37.00 -8.33
CA VAL A 319 -11.74 37.02 -6.87
C VAL A 319 -11.11 38.36 -6.50
N ILE A 320 -11.85 39.16 -5.74
CA ILE A 320 -11.36 40.43 -5.20
C ILE A 320 -10.57 40.15 -3.92
N ASP A 321 -9.30 40.54 -3.89
CA ASP A 321 -8.52 40.52 -2.66
C ASP A 321 -8.94 41.68 -1.75
N THR A 322 -9.64 41.36 -0.67
CA THR A 322 -10.12 42.33 0.32
C THR A 322 -9.29 42.31 1.60
N SER A 323 -8.25 41.48 1.68
CA SER A 323 -7.47 41.26 2.90
C SER A 323 -6.88 42.58 3.42
N LEU A 324 -6.23 43.35 2.54
CA LEU A 324 -5.66 44.65 2.90
C LEU A 324 -6.71 45.69 3.28
N PHE A 325 -7.93 45.62 2.75
CA PHE A 325 -9.03 46.50 3.16
C PHE A 325 -9.44 46.22 4.60
N HIS A 326 -9.58 44.95 4.98
CA HIS A 326 -9.91 44.57 6.36
C HIS A 326 -8.78 44.87 7.34
N ILE A 327 -7.53 44.63 6.94
CA ILE A 327 -6.37 45.02 7.75
C ILE A 327 -6.36 46.54 7.98
N ALA A 328 -6.62 47.33 6.94
CA ALA A 328 -6.72 48.79 7.07
C ALA A 328 -7.87 49.19 7.99
N ILE A 329 -9.06 48.59 7.83
CA ILE A 329 -10.23 48.85 8.68
C ILE A 329 -9.93 48.53 10.14
N VAL A 330 -9.34 47.36 10.44
CA VAL A 330 -8.95 46.97 11.81
C VAL A 330 -7.91 47.91 12.37
N ALA A 331 -6.89 48.28 11.59
CA ALA A 331 -5.87 49.24 12.01
C ALA A 331 -6.47 50.63 12.29
N TYR A 332 -7.45 51.08 11.49
CA TYR A 332 -8.17 52.31 11.74
C TYR A 332 -9.07 52.23 12.97
N LEU A 333 -9.74 51.10 13.22
CA LEU A 333 -10.52 50.87 14.44
C LEU A 333 -9.62 50.91 15.68
N ALA A 334 -8.45 50.29 15.62
CA ALA A 334 -7.44 50.36 16.68
C ALA A 334 -6.93 51.79 16.88
N ALA A 335 -6.66 52.52 15.79
CA ALA A 335 -6.25 53.92 15.86
C ALA A 335 -7.33 54.83 16.45
N ILE A 336 -8.62 54.60 16.15
CA ILE A 336 -9.74 55.35 16.75
C ILE A 336 -9.84 55.03 18.25
N ALA A 337 -9.70 53.76 18.63
CA ALA A 337 -9.67 53.36 20.04
C ALA A 337 -8.51 54.03 20.77
N LEU A 338 -7.32 54.09 20.18
CA LEU A 338 -6.14 54.74 20.76
C LEU A 338 -6.23 56.28 20.82
N ASP A 339 -7.02 56.91 19.95
CA ASP A 339 -7.19 58.38 19.89
C ASP A 339 -8.33 58.87 20.80
N GLU A 340 -9.39 58.07 20.99
CA GLU A 340 -10.55 58.42 21.84
C GLU A 340 -10.33 58.10 23.31
N ILE A 341 -9.47 57.11 23.59
CA ILE A 341 -9.14 56.75 24.96
C ILE A 341 -8.11 57.77 25.46
N ASP A 342 -8.58 58.76 26.22
CA ASP A 342 -7.74 59.49 27.16
C ASP A 342 -7.18 58.46 28.15
N PHE A 343 -5.97 57.98 27.84
CA PHE A 343 -5.35 56.77 28.38
C PHE A 343 -5.27 56.75 29.92
N ARG A 344 -5.46 57.90 30.58
CA ARG A 344 -5.40 58.04 32.03
C ARG A 344 -6.77 57.99 32.75
N SER A 345 -7.88 58.34 32.08
CA SER A 345 -9.20 58.43 32.73
C SER A 345 -10.07 57.19 32.53
N LEU A 346 -9.83 56.42 31.46
CA LEU A 346 -10.60 55.22 31.12
C LEU A 346 -10.13 53.96 31.87
N LEU A 347 -8.83 53.89 32.23
CA LEU A 347 -8.25 52.76 32.96
C LEU A 347 -8.84 52.61 34.38
N GLY A 348 -9.30 53.70 34.99
CA GLY A 348 -9.82 53.69 36.36
C GLY A 348 -11.28 53.24 36.51
N ARG A 349 -12.14 53.40 35.49
CA ARG A 349 -13.59 53.10 35.61
C ARG A 349 -14.07 51.88 34.81
N ILE A 350 -13.35 51.48 33.76
CA ILE A 350 -13.73 50.29 32.95
C ILE A 350 -13.09 49.01 33.48
N ALA A 351 -11.95 49.10 34.18
CA ALA A 351 -11.26 47.94 34.74
C ALA A 351 -12.17 47.13 35.68
N GLU A 352 -12.94 47.76 36.56
CA GLU A 352 -13.72 47.01 37.56
C GLU A 352 -14.92 46.26 36.97
N SER A 353 -15.69 46.89 36.06
CA SER A 353 -16.93 46.30 35.52
C SER A 353 -16.72 45.35 34.34
N ARG A 354 -15.71 45.59 33.47
CA ARG A 354 -15.39 44.67 32.38
C ARG A 354 -14.55 43.50 32.85
N PHE A 355 -13.60 43.70 33.76
CA PHE A 355 -12.83 42.60 34.32
C PHE A 355 -13.76 41.65 35.07
N HIS A 356 -14.73 42.16 35.85
CA HIS A 356 -15.74 41.32 36.48
C HIS A 356 -16.59 40.54 35.44
N ARG A 357 -17.07 41.17 34.36
CA ARG A 357 -17.81 40.45 33.31
C ARG A 357 -16.98 39.42 32.54
N ILE A 358 -15.74 39.76 32.18
CA ILE A 358 -14.82 38.85 31.47
C ILE A 358 -14.45 37.69 32.38
N ALA A 359 -14.04 37.97 33.62
CA ALA A 359 -13.76 37.00 34.67
C ALA A 359 -14.92 36.03 34.89
N MET A 360 -16.17 36.53 34.89
CA MET A 360 -17.36 35.72 35.12
C MET A 360 -17.85 34.96 33.87
N SER A 361 -17.37 35.29 32.67
CA SER A 361 -17.73 34.61 31.41
C SER A 361 -16.68 33.63 30.88
N LEU A 362 -15.48 33.61 31.46
CA LEU A 362 -14.41 32.71 31.06
C LEU A 362 -14.76 31.26 31.46
N GLY A 363 -14.50 30.32 30.55
CA GLY A 363 -14.62 28.87 30.84
C GLY A 363 -13.51 28.36 31.77
N ASP A 364 -12.38 29.07 31.84
CA ASP A 364 -11.30 28.81 32.77
C ASP A 364 -11.68 29.23 34.20
N GLY A 365 -11.16 28.52 35.20
CA GLY A 365 -11.37 28.85 36.60
C GLY A 365 -10.56 30.06 37.01
N LEU A 366 -11.20 31.09 37.56
CA LEU A 366 -10.51 32.24 38.14
C LEU A 366 -10.74 32.26 39.64
N VAL A 367 -9.63 32.28 40.38
CA VAL A 367 -9.60 32.36 41.84
C VAL A 367 -8.69 33.50 42.27
N CYS A 368 -9.17 34.38 43.15
CA CYS A 368 -8.32 35.37 43.81
C CYS A 368 -8.30 35.12 45.32
N THR A 369 -7.22 35.51 45.99
CA THR A 369 -7.09 35.42 47.46
C THR A 369 -6.60 36.72 48.09
N ASP A 370 -6.83 36.87 49.39
CA ASP A 370 -6.23 37.90 50.24
C ASP A 370 -4.78 37.56 50.67
N GLU A 371 -4.20 38.40 51.53
CA GLU A 371 -2.85 38.23 52.12
C GLU A 371 -2.71 36.93 52.93
N ASP A 372 -3.81 36.42 53.49
CA ASP A 372 -3.88 35.17 54.27
C ASP A 372 -4.22 33.93 53.40
N HIS A 373 -4.16 34.07 52.06
CA HIS A 373 -4.44 33.03 51.07
C HIS A 373 -5.87 32.49 51.11
N ARG A 374 -6.82 33.26 51.64
CA ARG A 374 -8.24 32.91 51.64
C ARG A 374 -8.90 33.41 50.37
N ILE A 375 -9.74 32.56 49.76
CA ILE A 375 -10.40 32.83 48.50
C ILE A 375 -11.38 34.00 48.63
N THR A 376 -11.15 35.06 47.87
CA THR A 376 -11.99 36.27 47.81
C THR A 376 -12.83 36.32 46.54
N VAL A 377 -12.40 35.65 45.47
CA VAL A 377 -13.14 35.59 44.19
C VAL A 377 -13.20 34.15 43.69
N TRP A 378 -14.39 33.73 43.25
CA TRP A 378 -14.65 32.41 42.66
C TRP A 378 -15.62 32.55 41.49
N ASN A 379 -15.15 32.33 40.27
CA ASN A 379 -15.98 32.50 39.06
C ASN A 379 -16.78 31.22 38.68
N PRO A 380 -17.71 31.31 37.71
CA PRO A 380 -18.45 30.14 37.20
C PRO A 380 -17.55 29.06 36.58
N GLY A 381 -16.45 29.42 35.90
CA GLY A 381 -15.48 28.46 35.38
C GLY A 381 -14.85 27.60 36.48
N ALA A 382 -14.50 28.20 37.63
CA ALA A 382 -13.96 27.49 38.78
C ALA A 382 -15.01 26.56 39.40
N SER A 383 -16.27 27.00 39.42
CA SER A 383 -17.40 26.17 39.85
C SER A 383 -17.60 24.95 38.94
N ALA A 384 -17.47 25.13 37.62
CA ALA A 384 -17.57 24.04 36.65
C ALA A 384 -16.39 23.05 36.75
N ILE A 385 -15.18 23.55 36.99
CA ILE A 385 -13.97 22.72 37.12
C ILE A 385 -13.94 21.96 38.46
N PHE A 386 -14.25 22.58 39.59
CA PHE A 386 -14.09 21.92 40.90
C PHE A 386 -15.39 21.39 41.51
N GLY A 387 -16.55 21.81 41.00
CA GLY A 387 -17.88 21.37 41.48
C GLY A 387 -18.36 22.04 42.77
N TYR A 388 -17.64 23.05 43.27
CA TYR A 388 -18.06 23.83 44.45
C TYR A 388 -18.76 25.13 44.05
N ALA A 389 -19.79 25.51 44.82
CA ALA A 389 -20.44 26.81 44.67
C ALA A 389 -19.61 27.92 45.32
N PRO A 390 -19.71 29.19 44.86
CA PRO A 390 -18.97 30.31 45.46
C PRO A 390 -19.15 30.41 46.98
N ALA A 391 -20.38 30.24 47.48
CA ALA A 391 -20.68 30.32 48.91
C ALA A 391 -19.97 29.26 49.77
N GLU A 392 -19.50 28.16 49.17
CA GLU A 392 -18.80 27.08 49.87
C GLU A 392 -17.29 27.34 49.96
N MET A 393 -16.75 28.14 49.04
CA MET A 393 -15.31 28.34 48.85
C MET A 393 -14.80 29.72 49.26
N ILE A 394 -15.62 30.77 49.16
CA ILE A 394 -15.24 32.12 49.61
C ILE A 394 -14.86 32.07 51.11
N GLY A 395 -13.69 32.62 51.44
CA GLY A 395 -13.12 32.64 52.80
C GLY A 395 -12.32 31.38 53.18
N ARG A 396 -12.30 30.32 52.37
CA ARG A 396 -11.46 29.13 52.61
C ARG A 396 -10.04 29.30 52.06
N PRO A 397 -9.03 28.60 52.62
CA PRO A 397 -7.68 28.60 52.07
C PRO A 397 -7.62 27.98 50.67
N PHE A 398 -6.82 28.54 49.76
CA PHE A 398 -6.64 28.04 48.39
C PHE A 398 -6.19 26.57 48.35
N GLU A 399 -5.39 26.14 49.33
CA GLU A 399 -4.85 24.78 49.45
C GLU A 399 -5.93 23.71 49.60
N THR A 400 -7.17 24.10 49.88
CA THR A 400 -8.33 23.19 49.92
C THR A 400 -8.59 22.54 48.55
N LEU A 401 -8.20 23.21 47.46
CA LEU A 401 -8.34 22.75 46.07
C LEU A 401 -7.31 21.72 45.66
N CYS A 402 -6.17 21.66 46.35
CA CYS A 402 -5.09 20.73 46.05
C CYS A 402 -5.41 19.35 46.65
N ALA A 403 -5.19 18.29 45.87
CA ALA A 403 -5.10 16.95 46.41
C ALA A 403 -3.88 16.85 47.34
N VAL A 404 -3.97 16.00 48.37
CA VAL A 404 -2.82 15.72 49.24
C VAL A 404 -1.95 14.69 48.50
N PRO A 405 -0.69 15.00 48.13
CA PRO A 405 0.16 14.03 47.44
C PRO A 405 0.42 12.82 48.36
N ALA A 406 0.38 11.61 47.80
CA ALA A 406 0.73 10.38 48.52
C ALA A 406 2.21 10.35 48.94
N ASP A 407 3.06 11.15 48.28
CA ASP A 407 4.52 11.01 48.33
C ASP A 407 5.22 12.09 49.19
N GLY A 408 4.48 12.87 49.98
CA GLY A 408 5.07 13.85 50.91
C GLY A 408 5.67 15.11 50.25
N HIS A 409 5.46 15.34 48.95
CA HIS A 409 5.81 16.60 48.31
C HIS A 409 4.98 17.78 48.85
N ALA A 410 5.65 18.92 49.05
CA ALA A 410 5.03 20.13 49.57
C ALA A 410 3.88 20.59 48.67
N ARG A 411 2.74 20.95 49.29
CA ARG A 411 1.60 21.55 48.57
C ARG A 411 2.10 22.76 47.76
N PRO A 412 1.57 23.00 46.54
CA PRO A 412 1.88 24.22 45.82
C PRO A 412 1.45 25.41 46.69
N SER A 413 2.44 26.18 47.13
CA SER A 413 2.26 27.39 47.92
C SER A 413 1.96 28.53 46.95
N MET A 414 0.72 29.02 46.96
CA MET A 414 0.30 30.17 46.15
C MET A 414 1.19 31.39 46.41
N HIS A 415 1.62 31.54 47.67
CA HIS A 415 2.59 32.54 48.11
C HIS A 415 3.93 32.45 47.37
N ASP A 416 4.52 31.26 47.29
CA ASP A 416 5.85 31.08 46.71
C ASP A 416 5.84 31.20 45.19
N ALA A 417 4.81 30.67 44.54
CA ALA A 417 4.59 30.80 43.09
C ALA A 417 4.33 32.26 42.68
N ALA A 418 3.56 33.01 43.48
CA ALA A 418 3.31 34.42 43.19
C ALA A 418 4.49 35.33 43.52
N ARG A 419 5.29 35.04 44.57
CA ARG A 419 6.56 35.73 44.82
C ARG A 419 7.55 35.55 43.67
N GLN A 420 7.60 34.36 43.09
CA GLN A 420 8.38 34.13 41.86
C GLN A 420 7.84 34.90 40.67
N ALA A 421 6.52 35.01 40.52
CA ALA A 421 5.90 35.76 39.42
C ALA A 421 6.24 37.26 39.42
N LEU A 422 6.46 37.86 40.60
CA LEU A 422 6.93 39.26 40.72
C LEU A 422 8.38 39.47 40.26
N LEU A 423 9.18 38.41 40.17
CA LEU A 423 10.58 38.44 39.74
C LEU A 423 10.75 38.22 38.23
N VAL A 424 9.68 37.84 37.51
CA VAL A 424 9.70 37.51 36.07
C VAL A 424 9.08 38.65 35.24
N PRO A 425 9.78 39.19 34.22
CA PRO A 425 9.19 40.19 33.32
C PRO A 425 8.01 39.60 32.54
N GLY A 426 6.78 39.99 32.89
CA GLY A 426 5.55 39.42 32.32
C GLY A 426 4.55 38.90 33.36
N GLY A 427 4.94 38.78 34.63
CA GLY A 427 4.04 38.76 35.79
C GLY A 427 3.23 37.49 36.06
N ALA A 428 3.51 36.35 35.40
CA ALA A 428 2.80 35.10 35.67
C ALA A 428 3.72 33.86 35.66
N VAL A 429 3.53 32.98 36.64
CA VAL A 429 4.21 31.67 36.73
C VAL A 429 3.16 30.58 36.53
N VAL A 430 3.42 29.67 35.59
CA VAL A 430 2.55 28.53 35.33
C VAL A 430 3.08 27.32 36.09
N VAL A 431 2.22 26.69 36.88
CA VAL A 431 2.52 25.50 37.69
C VAL A 431 1.44 24.46 37.44
N GLU A 432 1.83 23.19 37.33
CA GLU A 432 0.89 22.08 37.28
C GLU A 432 0.76 21.42 38.66
N PHE A 433 -0.45 21.10 39.09
CA PHE A 433 -0.70 20.36 40.33
C PHE A 433 -1.93 19.45 40.22
N GLU A 434 -2.09 18.53 41.17
CA GLU A 434 -3.31 17.71 41.26
C GLU A 434 -4.41 18.44 42.04
N GLY A 435 -5.50 18.77 41.36
CA GLY A 435 -6.70 19.33 41.95
C GLY A 435 -7.64 18.24 42.45
N ARG A 436 -8.49 18.57 43.44
CA ARG A 436 -9.53 17.66 43.95
C ARG A 436 -10.92 18.28 43.79
N ARG A 437 -11.80 17.57 43.09
CA ARG A 437 -13.21 17.96 42.91
C ARG A 437 -14.06 17.66 44.16
N LYS A 438 -15.25 18.25 44.23
CA LYS A 438 -16.22 18.01 45.32
C LYS A 438 -16.66 16.54 45.46
N ASN A 439 -16.67 15.78 44.36
CA ASN A 439 -16.98 14.35 44.34
C ASN A 439 -15.82 13.46 44.83
N GLY A 440 -14.65 14.04 45.14
CA GLY A 440 -13.45 13.31 45.58
C GLY A 440 -12.49 12.91 44.47
N GLU A 441 -12.83 13.13 43.19
CA GLU A 441 -11.98 12.86 42.03
C GLU A 441 -10.76 13.78 42.00
N THR A 442 -9.57 13.22 41.76
CA THR A 442 -8.33 13.96 41.53
C THR A 442 -8.06 14.12 40.04
N PHE A 443 -7.52 15.27 39.63
CA PHE A 443 -7.28 15.59 38.22
C PHE A 443 -6.15 16.59 38.03
N ALA A 444 -5.56 16.64 36.83
CA ALA A 444 -4.43 17.53 36.55
C ALA A 444 -4.91 18.96 36.27
N VAL A 445 -4.41 19.92 37.06
CA VAL A 445 -4.71 21.35 36.94
C VAL A 445 -3.46 22.10 36.52
N GLU A 446 -3.56 22.87 35.44
CA GLU A 446 -2.60 23.92 35.09
C GLU A 446 -3.06 25.22 35.75
N ALA A 447 -2.18 25.84 36.54
CA ALA A 447 -2.46 27.06 37.27
C ALA A 447 -1.46 28.16 36.91
N SER A 448 -1.95 29.27 36.39
CA SER A 448 -1.17 30.48 36.16
C SER A 448 -1.35 31.43 37.33
N PHE A 449 -0.31 31.57 38.15
CA PHE A 449 -0.30 32.43 39.34
C PHE A 449 0.24 33.82 39.01
N SER A 450 -0.40 34.83 39.58
CA SER A 450 0.02 36.23 39.53
C SER A 450 -0.21 36.89 40.89
N GLY A 451 0.58 37.92 41.20
CA GLY A 451 0.44 38.71 42.43
C GLY A 451 0.47 40.19 42.13
N TRP A 452 -0.35 40.97 42.82
CA TRP A 452 -0.40 42.43 42.68
C TRP A 452 -0.71 43.10 44.02
N GLN A 453 -0.39 44.39 44.12
CA GLN A 453 -0.74 45.19 45.28
C GLN A 453 -2.15 45.76 45.10
N GLY A 454 -3.10 45.31 45.92
CA GLY A 454 -4.48 45.76 45.95
C GLY A 454 -4.71 46.93 46.92
N THR A 455 -5.97 47.34 47.09
CA THR A 455 -6.37 48.46 47.96
C THR A 455 -6.36 48.12 49.45
N GLU A 456 -6.45 46.83 49.81
CA GLU A 456 -6.48 46.33 51.20
C GLU A 456 -5.23 45.53 51.58
N GLY A 457 -4.22 45.46 50.70
CA GLY A 457 -3.05 44.63 50.89
C GLY A 457 -2.59 43.93 49.61
N PHE A 458 -1.61 43.05 49.74
CA PHE A 458 -1.11 42.19 48.67
C PHE A 458 -2.16 41.11 48.31
N GLN A 459 -2.47 40.96 47.03
CA GLN A 459 -3.47 40.01 46.55
C GLN A 459 -2.85 39.04 45.55
N TYR A 460 -3.40 37.82 45.51
CA TYR A 460 -2.97 36.77 44.61
C TYR A 460 -4.10 36.33 43.70
N GLY A 461 -3.79 35.97 42.47
CA GLY A 461 -4.75 35.46 41.48
C GLY A 461 -4.21 34.23 40.77
N ALA A 462 -5.10 33.26 40.54
CA ALA A 462 -4.82 32.04 39.80
C ALA A 462 -5.86 31.81 38.70
N ILE A 463 -5.38 31.58 37.47
CA ILE A 463 -6.20 31.03 36.38
C ILE A 463 -5.95 29.51 36.33
N LEU A 464 -7.01 28.73 36.47
CA LEU A 464 -7.00 27.28 36.62
C LEU A 464 -7.64 26.63 35.39
N ARG A 465 -6.93 25.68 34.78
CA ARG A 465 -7.41 24.89 33.64
C ARG A 465 -7.32 23.40 33.94
N ASP A 466 -8.39 22.69 33.60
CA ASP A 466 -8.38 21.23 33.58
C ASP A 466 -7.65 20.75 32.32
N ILE A 467 -6.47 20.18 32.49
CA ILE A 467 -5.63 19.68 31.39
C ILE A 467 -5.73 18.15 31.24
N SER A 468 -6.69 17.51 31.91
CA SER A 468 -6.81 16.04 31.94
C SER A 468 -7.19 15.46 30.58
N VAL A 469 -7.99 16.15 29.78
CA VAL A 469 -8.30 15.72 28.39
C VAL A 469 -7.07 15.90 27.51
N ARG A 470 -6.41 17.07 27.56
CA ARG A 470 -5.20 17.37 26.79
C ARG A 470 -4.08 16.36 27.07
N LYS A 471 -3.84 16.00 28.34
CA LYS A 471 -2.84 15.00 28.73
C LYS A 471 -3.20 13.61 28.22
N ARG A 472 -4.45 13.16 28.39
CA ARG A 472 -4.89 11.84 27.87
C ARG A 472 -4.81 11.75 26.35
N GLU A 473 -5.17 12.81 25.63
CA GLU A 473 -5.05 12.85 24.17
C GLU A 473 -3.59 12.87 23.72
N ALA A 474 -2.72 13.66 24.38
CA ALA A 474 -1.30 13.66 24.09
C ALA A 474 -0.64 12.30 24.36
N GLU A 475 -0.98 11.64 25.48
CA GLU A 475 -0.55 10.29 25.79
C GLU A 475 -1.06 9.27 24.77
N ARG A 476 -2.31 9.38 24.32
CA ARG A 476 -2.88 8.51 23.29
C ARG A 476 -2.21 8.71 21.93
N VAL A 477 -1.95 9.95 21.53
CA VAL A 477 -1.24 10.28 20.29
C VAL A 477 0.17 9.72 20.34
N LYS A 478 0.87 9.92 21.47
CA LYS A 478 2.20 9.34 21.69
C LYS A 478 2.16 7.81 21.61
N TYR A 479 1.19 7.19 22.29
CA TYR A 479 1.02 5.73 22.27
C TYR A 479 0.79 5.20 20.84
N LEU A 480 -0.08 5.83 20.05
CA LEU A 480 -0.35 5.44 18.66
C LEU A 480 0.83 5.72 17.70
N ALA A 481 1.65 6.74 18.00
CA ALA A 481 2.87 6.99 17.25
C ALA A 481 3.95 5.94 17.53
N GLU A 482 3.89 5.25 18.67
CA GLU A 482 4.90 4.30 19.14
C GLU A 482 4.46 2.82 19.03
N HIS A 483 3.16 2.53 19.04
CA HIS A 483 2.61 1.17 19.14
C HIS A 483 1.60 0.83 18.04
N ASP A 484 1.47 -0.46 17.71
CA ASP A 484 0.43 -1.00 16.85
C ASP A 484 -0.91 -1.08 17.59
N ALA A 485 -1.96 -0.49 17.02
CA ALA A 485 -3.26 -0.37 17.69
C ALA A 485 -3.98 -1.71 17.92
N LEU A 486 -3.69 -2.74 17.12
CA LEU A 486 -4.36 -4.04 17.23
C LEU A 486 -3.68 -4.94 18.27
N THR A 487 -2.35 -5.01 18.21
CA THR A 487 -1.54 -5.96 19.00
C THR A 487 -0.93 -5.37 20.26
N GLY A 488 -0.84 -4.04 20.35
CA GLY A 488 -0.20 -3.33 21.46
C GLY A 488 1.33 -3.39 21.46
N LEU A 489 1.95 -4.08 20.50
CA LEU A 489 3.41 -4.13 20.32
C LEU A 489 3.97 -2.80 19.81
N ALA A 490 5.29 -2.62 19.85
CA ALA A 490 5.94 -1.53 19.14
C ALA A 490 5.56 -1.54 17.64
N ASN A 491 5.40 -0.38 17.04
CA ASN A 491 5.20 -0.27 15.60
C ASN A 491 6.55 -0.23 14.86
N ARG A 492 6.49 -0.20 13.52
CA ARG A 492 7.67 -0.12 12.65
C ARG A 492 8.62 1.04 12.98
N ASN A 493 8.09 2.21 13.35
CA ASN A 493 8.90 3.38 13.65
C ASN A 493 9.69 3.20 14.95
N THR A 494 9.04 2.68 15.99
CA THR A 494 9.67 2.39 17.29
C THR A 494 10.73 1.30 17.16
N LEU A 495 10.45 0.24 16.39
CA LEU A 495 11.46 -0.79 16.10
C LEU A 495 12.67 -0.20 15.39
N HIS A 496 12.46 0.61 14.35
CA HIS A 496 13.55 1.19 13.57
C HIS A 496 14.42 2.11 14.41
N ALA A 497 13.80 3.02 15.18
CA ALA A 497 14.51 3.91 16.08
C ALA A 497 15.29 3.13 17.16
N GLY A 498 14.68 2.09 17.74
CA GLY A 498 15.34 1.21 18.70
C GLY A 498 16.52 0.45 18.09
N LEU A 499 16.33 -0.16 16.92
CA LEU A 499 17.38 -0.87 16.19
C LEU A 499 18.55 0.05 15.81
N ALA A 500 18.26 1.27 15.34
CA ALA A 500 19.29 2.27 15.05
C ALA A 500 20.10 2.63 16.30
N GLY A 501 19.44 2.76 17.46
CA GLY A 501 20.10 2.95 18.75
C GLY A 501 21.02 1.78 19.11
N MET A 502 20.54 0.54 18.96
CA MET A 502 21.32 -0.68 19.23
C MET A 502 22.54 -0.80 18.33
N VAL A 503 22.40 -0.48 17.03
CA VAL A 503 23.53 -0.46 16.08
C VAL A 503 24.55 0.62 16.47
N ALA A 504 24.10 1.83 16.80
CA ALA A 504 24.99 2.91 17.23
C ALA A 504 25.71 2.61 18.56
N ASP A 505 25.12 1.81 19.44
CA ASP A 505 25.76 1.30 20.66
C ASP A 505 26.75 0.16 20.34
N ALA A 506 26.43 -0.71 19.38
CA ALA A 506 27.28 -1.79 18.89
C ALA A 506 28.53 -1.29 18.14
N GLU A 507 28.46 -0.13 17.48
CA GLU A 507 29.64 0.55 16.92
C GLU A 507 30.64 0.98 18.02
N ARG A 508 30.11 1.45 19.16
CA ARG A 508 30.92 1.94 20.28
C ARG A 508 31.46 0.81 21.16
N ARG A 509 30.77 -0.32 21.21
CA ARG A 509 31.15 -1.51 21.98
C ARG A 509 30.84 -2.74 21.12
N PRO A 510 31.81 -3.61 20.80
CA PRO A 510 31.56 -4.75 19.93
C PRO A 510 30.51 -5.68 20.55
N ARG A 511 29.27 -5.49 20.13
CA ARG A 511 28.08 -6.26 20.51
C ARG A 511 27.42 -6.72 19.22
N GLU A 512 27.08 -7.99 19.17
CA GLU A 512 26.28 -8.52 18.08
C GLU A 512 24.82 -8.08 18.28
N VAL A 513 24.25 -7.42 17.27
CA VAL A 513 22.83 -7.04 17.22
C VAL A 513 22.17 -7.89 16.16
N ALA A 514 21.05 -8.51 16.49
CA ALA A 514 20.30 -9.35 15.57
C ALA A 514 18.87 -8.83 15.40
N LEU A 515 18.43 -8.81 14.15
CA LEU A 515 17.05 -8.55 13.77
C LEU A 515 16.44 -9.83 13.19
N LEU A 516 15.34 -10.27 13.77
CA LEU A 516 14.50 -11.34 13.25
C LEU A 516 13.25 -10.70 12.65
N VAL A 517 12.96 -10.95 11.39
CA VAL A 517 11.69 -10.62 10.73
C VAL A 517 10.89 -11.91 10.56
N ILE A 518 9.64 -11.91 11.00
CA ILE A 518 8.81 -13.09 11.19
C ILE A 518 7.53 -12.89 10.37
N GLY A 519 7.21 -13.83 9.49
CA GLY A 519 5.96 -13.84 8.73
C GLY A 519 5.12 -15.07 9.06
N LEU A 520 3.80 -14.92 9.14
CA LEU A 520 2.89 -16.05 9.33
C LEU A 520 2.69 -16.79 8.01
N ASP A 521 2.82 -18.11 8.04
CA ASP A 521 2.57 -18.92 6.85
C ASP A 521 1.06 -19.13 6.65
N GLY A 522 0.54 -18.77 5.48
CA GLY A 522 -0.86 -19.03 5.10
C GLY A 522 -1.89 -18.16 5.83
N PHE A 523 -1.49 -17.01 6.40
CA PHE A 523 -2.39 -16.09 7.11
C PHE A 523 -3.56 -15.62 6.23
N GLN A 524 -3.32 -15.37 4.95
CA GLN A 524 -4.38 -15.00 4.01
C GLN A 524 -5.50 -16.06 3.95
N GLY A 525 -5.16 -17.35 3.93
CA GLY A 525 -6.16 -18.43 3.96
C GLY A 525 -7.01 -18.45 5.23
N ILE A 526 -6.47 -17.98 6.37
CA ILE A 526 -7.24 -17.79 7.61
C ILE A 526 -8.26 -16.67 7.42
N ASN A 527 -7.87 -15.54 6.84
CA ASN A 527 -8.79 -14.43 6.55
C ASN A 527 -9.85 -14.84 5.53
N ASP A 528 -9.46 -15.52 4.46
CA ASP A 528 -10.37 -15.93 3.39
C ASP A 528 -11.41 -16.95 3.88
N THR A 529 -11.02 -17.84 4.80
CA THR A 529 -11.90 -18.91 5.31
C THR A 529 -12.75 -18.47 6.51
N LEU A 530 -12.20 -17.63 7.40
CA LEU A 530 -12.79 -17.34 8.71
C LEU A 530 -13.10 -15.85 8.93
N GLY A 531 -12.73 -14.98 7.99
CA GLY A 531 -12.92 -13.54 8.05
C GLY A 531 -11.83 -12.79 8.85
N HIS A 532 -11.74 -11.49 8.60
CA HIS A 532 -10.71 -10.63 9.19
C HIS A 532 -10.72 -10.59 10.72
N SER A 533 -11.90 -10.65 11.37
CA SER A 533 -11.98 -10.67 12.83
C SER A 533 -11.32 -11.89 13.47
N ALA A 534 -11.31 -13.03 12.77
CA ALA A 534 -10.59 -14.22 13.22
C ALA A 534 -9.07 -14.04 13.02
N GLY A 535 -8.67 -13.43 11.90
CA GLY A 535 -7.28 -13.03 11.65
C GLY A 535 -6.73 -12.09 12.72
N ASP A 536 -7.53 -11.11 13.16
CA ASP A 536 -7.15 -10.16 14.21
C ASP A 536 -6.85 -10.87 15.55
N LEU A 537 -7.67 -11.84 15.94
CA LEU A 537 -7.42 -12.65 17.14
C LEU A 537 -6.15 -13.50 17.02
N VAL A 538 -5.86 -14.02 15.81
CA VAL A 538 -4.62 -14.74 15.56
C VAL A 538 -3.41 -13.81 15.73
N LEU A 539 -3.46 -12.62 15.15
CA LEU A 539 -2.38 -11.62 15.26
C LEU A 539 -2.12 -11.21 16.71
N GLN A 540 -3.18 -11.00 17.50
CA GLN A 540 -3.07 -10.73 18.93
C GLN A 540 -2.43 -11.90 19.69
N ALA A 541 -2.83 -13.14 19.40
CA ALA A 541 -2.25 -14.32 20.03
C ALA A 541 -0.77 -14.54 19.65
N VAL A 542 -0.40 -14.22 18.40
CA VAL A 542 1.00 -14.22 17.97
C VAL A 542 1.80 -13.19 18.76
N ALA A 543 1.29 -11.96 18.88
CA ALA A 543 1.96 -10.89 19.60
C ALA A 543 2.30 -11.28 21.04
N ILE A 544 1.30 -11.78 21.79
CA ILE A 544 1.47 -12.25 23.17
C ILE A 544 2.55 -13.35 23.25
N ARG A 545 2.54 -14.28 22.30
CA ARG A 545 3.50 -15.40 22.28
C ARG A 545 4.92 -14.94 21.95
N LEU A 546 5.09 -14.00 21.02
CA LEU A 546 6.40 -13.46 20.69
C LEU A 546 6.99 -12.68 21.86
N GLU A 547 6.18 -11.81 22.49
CA GLU A 547 6.59 -11.02 23.65
C GLU A 547 7.05 -11.92 24.81
N GLY A 548 6.28 -12.96 25.13
CA GLY A 548 6.65 -13.94 26.16
C GLY A 548 7.86 -14.82 25.84
N ARG A 549 8.39 -14.78 24.60
CA ARG A 549 9.54 -15.59 24.16
C ARG A 549 10.76 -14.77 23.78
N ALA A 550 10.62 -13.47 23.54
CA ALA A 550 11.69 -12.61 23.09
C ALA A 550 12.79 -12.42 24.16
N GLY A 551 12.41 -12.45 25.44
CA GLY A 551 13.32 -12.23 26.57
C GLY A 551 13.50 -10.75 26.92
N ASP A 552 14.10 -10.49 28.08
CA ASP A 552 14.35 -9.13 28.54
C ASP A 552 15.32 -8.41 27.59
N GLY A 553 15.11 -7.11 27.35
CA GLY A 553 15.97 -6.29 26.48
C GLY A 553 15.71 -6.41 24.97
N ALA A 554 14.81 -7.30 24.53
CA ALA A 554 14.40 -7.40 23.14
C ALA A 554 13.24 -6.44 22.81
N ILE A 555 13.25 -5.87 21.61
CA ILE A 555 12.16 -5.06 21.06
C ILE A 555 11.30 -5.96 20.18
N VAL A 556 10.06 -6.20 20.57
CA VAL A 556 9.08 -6.94 19.77
C VAL A 556 8.13 -5.95 19.10
N ALA A 557 8.01 -6.05 17.78
CA ALA A 557 7.22 -5.11 17.00
C ALA A 557 6.37 -5.80 15.94
N ARG A 558 5.31 -5.11 15.51
CA ARG A 558 4.55 -5.46 14.31
C ARG A 558 4.91 -4.49 13.19
N LEU A 559 5.32 -5.03 12.03
CA LEU A 559 5.73 -4.24 10.88
C LEU A 559 4.54 -3.81 10.01
N GLY A 560 3.52 -4.67 9.94
CA GLY A 560 2.30 -4.50 9.14
C GLY A 560 1.78 -5.86 8.68
N GLY A 561 0.51 -5.94 8.28
CA GLY A 561 -0.08 -7.20 7.78
C GLY A 561 0.11 -8.37 8.76
N ASP A 562 0.74 -9.44 8.27
CA ASP A 562 1.11 -10.66 8.99
C ASP A 562 2.60 -10.71 9.40
N GLU A 563 3.28 -9.56 9.42
CA GLU A 563 4.72 -9.46 9.68
C GLU A 563 5.03 -8.85 11.06
N PHE A 564 5.92 -9.53 11.78
CA PHE A 564 6.44 -9.16 13.09
C PHE A 564 7.96 -9.07 13.04
N ALA A 565 8.55 -8.44 14.05
CA ALA A 565 9.99 -8.39 14.19
C ALA A 565 10.43 -8.46 15.65
N ILE A 566 11.62 -9.00 15.87
CA ILE A 566 12.32 -9.00 17.14
C ILE A 566 13.73 -8.45 16.92
N ALA A 567 14.05 -7.31 17.51
CA ALA A 567 15.41 -6.79 17.58
C ALA A 567 16.00 -7.09 18.97
N ARG A 568 17.21 -7.65 19.02
CA ARG A 568 17.88 -7.99 20.28
C ARG A 568 19.39 -7.87 20.18
N GLU A 569 20.05 -7.68 21.31
CA GLU A 569 21.48 -7.95 21.43
C GLU A 569 21.69 -9.48 21.52
N ALA A 570 22.60 -10.03 20.72
CA ALA A 570 22.91 -11.45 20.70
C ALA A 570 23.70 -11.90 21.94
N ALA A 571 24.36 -10.98 22.64
CA ALA A 571 25.11 -11.26 23.86
C ALA A 571 24.23 -11.45 25.12
N ASP A 572 22.93 -11.13 25.06
CA ASP A 572 22.06 -11.23 26.23
C ASP A 572 21.70 -12.71 26.50
N GLY A 573 22.30 -13.32 27.53
CA GLY A 573 22.07 -14.70 27.95
C GLY A 573 22.92 -15.80 27.29
N GLY A 574 23.87 -15.45 26.41
CA GLY A 574 24.85 -16.41 25.84
C GLY A 574 24.27 -17.42 24.82
N GLU A 575 23.05 -17.23 24.33
CA GLU A 575 22.40 -18.08 23.33
C GLU A 575 22.71 -17.59 21.89
N PRO A 576 23.29 -18.41 21.00
CA PRO A 576 23.48 -18.06 19.59
C PRO A 576 22.17 -17.68 18.88
N VAL A 577 22.21 -16.69 17.99
CA VAL A 577 21.04 -16.17 17.26
C VAL A 577 20.26 -17.27 16.53
N ALA A 578 20.96 -18.25 15.94
CA ALA A 578 20.35 -19.41 15.29
C ALA A 578 19.46 -20.23 16.26
N LYS A 579 19.97 -20.51 17.47
CA LYS A 579 19.22 -21.25 18.50
C LYS A 579 18.03 -20.45 19.00
N PHE A 580 18.19 -19.14 19.15
CA PHE A 580 17.08 -18.25 19.48
C PHE A 580 15.98 -18.26 18.42
N ALA A 581 16.34 -18.13 17.14
CA ALA A 581 15.38 -18.21 16.03
C ALA A 581 14.66 -19.57 15.99
N GLU A 582 15.38 -20.67 16.21
CA GLU A 582 14.80 -22.01 16.30
C GLU A 582 13.83 -22.13 17.49
N ARG A 583 14.18 -21.56 18.65
CA ARG A 583 13.33 -21.53 19.84
C ARG A 583 12.05 -20.74 19.60
N ILE A 584 12.13 -19.61 18.90
CA ILE A 584 10.94 -18.83 18.49
C ILE A 584 10.08 -19.66 17.54
N ALA A 585 10.66 -20.26 16.49
CA ALA A 585 9.92 -21.10 15.54
C ALA A 585 9.21 -22.28 16.22
N ARG A 586 9.90 -23.02 17.10
CA ARG A 586 9.33 -24.14 17.86
C ARG A 586 8.17 -23.74 18.77
N ALA A 587 8.15 -22.50 19.27
CA ALA A 587 7.04 -22.01 20.08
C ALA A 587 5.70 -21.98 19.33
N PHE A 588 5.72 -21.96 17.99
CA PHE A 588 4.53 -21.97 17.14
C PHE A 588 4.13 -23.37 16.67
N GLU A 589 4.84 -24.43 17.05
CA GLU A 589 4.39 -25.82 16.81
C GLU A 589 3.14 -26.18 17.62
N THR A 590 2.95 -25.50 18.77
CA THR A 590 1.77 -25.60 19.62
C THR A 590 0.67 -24.65 19.16
N PRO A 591 -0.62 -25.06 19.14
CA PRO A 591 -1.71 -24.19 18.73
C PRO A 591 -1.80 -22.89 19.55
N LEU A 592 -2.21 -21.80 18.89
CA LEU A 592 -2.54 -20.51 19.49
C LEU A 592 -3.96 -20.56 20.05
N ALA A 593 -4.16 -20.12 21.28
CA ALA A 593 -5.48 -19.95 21.86
C ALA A 593 -6.07 -18.60 21.39
N THR A 594 -7.18 -18.63 20.67
CA THR A 594 -7.83 -17.46 20.08
C THR A 594 -9.32 -17.49 20.41
N GLY A 595 -9.72 -16.79 21.48
CA GLY A 595 -11.08 -16.86 21.99
C GLY A 595 -11.49 -18.29 22.37
N THR A 596 -12.48 -18.87 21.67
CA THR A 596 -13.01 -20.22 21.91
C THR A 596 -12.38 -21.31 21.03
N ARG A 597 -11.47 -20.94 20.09
CA ARG A 597 -10.85 -21.87 19.13
C ARG A 597 -9.33 -21.94 19.33
N GLN A 598 -8.74 -22.99 18.77
CA GLN A 598 -7.29 -23.12 18.66
C GLN A 598 -6.88 -23.07 17.19
N HIS A 599 -5.91 -22.22 16.86
CA HIS A 599 -5.36 -22.11 15.51
C HIS A 599 -3.92 -22.61 15.47
N ARG A 600 -3.63 -23.50 14.53
CA ARG A 600 -2.27 -23.96 14.27
C ARG A 600 -1.67 -23.08 13.19
N VAL A 601 -0.72 -22.25 13.57
CA VAL A 601 -0.06 -21.28 12.68
C VAL A 601 1.43 -21.60 12.66
N ARG A 602 2.02 -21.68 11.47
CA ARG A 602 3.48 -21.77 11.31
C ARG A 602 4.03 -20.38 11.04
N ILE A 603 5.27 -20.15 11.45
CA ILE A 603 5.98 -18.91 11.18
C ILE A 603 7.26 -19.21 10.40
N SER A 604 7.55 -18.38 9.42
CA SER A 604 8.85 -18.35 8.76
C SER A 604 9.64 -17.17 9.31
N ILE A 605 10.95 -17.33 9.49
CA ILE A 605 11.81 -16.33 10.14
C ILE A 605 13.01 -16.00 9.25
N GLY A 606 13.21 -14.73 8.94
CA GLY A 606 14.45 -14.21 8.36
C GLY A 606 15.28 -13.50 9.41
N VAL A 607 16.58 -13.76 9.45
CA VAL A 607 17.49 -13.20 10.46
C VAL A 607 18.58 -12.39 9.77
N ALA A 608 18.84 -11.17 10.23
CA ALA A 608 20.02 -10.39 9.85
C ALA A 608 20.81 -9.99 11.10
N VAL A 609 22.12 -10.15 11.05
CA VAL A 609 23.03 -9.83 12.15
C VAL A 609 23.90 -8.65 11.76
N TYR A 610 24.05 -7.65 12.62
CA TYR A 610 24.92 -6.50 12.41
C TYR A 610 26.36 -6.94 12.09
N GLY A 611 26.96 -6.33 11.07
CA GLY A 611 28.24 -6.75 10.49
C GLY A 611 28.04 -7.44 9.14
N GLU A 612 27.69 -8.72 9.13
CA GLU A 612 27.48 -9.51 7.88
C GLU A 612 26.12 -9.22 7.23
N GLY A 613 25.08 -9.02 8.04
CA GLY A 613 23.71 -8.76 7.60
C GLY A 613 23.40 -7.29 7.33
N GLY A 614 24.33 -6.37 7.53
CA GLY A 614 24.17 -4.94 7.27
C GLY A 614 24.89 -4.05 8.27
N GLN A 615 25.19 -2.83 7.87
CA GLN A 615 25.88 -1.82 8.69
C GLN A 615 24.91 -0.82 9.35
N GLY A 616 23.62 -0.88 9.01
CA GLY A 616 22.61 0.04 9.54
C GLY A 616 21.24 -0.61 9.69
N ALA A 617 20.34 0.07 10.42
CA ALA A 617 18.98 -0.43 10.68
C ALA A 617 18.20 -0.74 9.38
N ASP A 618 18.31 0.12 8.36
CA ASP A 618 17.64 -0.08 7.07
C ASP A 618 18.16 -1.31 6.31
N GLU A 619 19.49 -1.50 6.30
CA GLU A 619 20.10 -2.66 5.66
C GLU A 619 19.73 -3.96 6.38
N LEU A 620 19.75 -3.97 7.71
CA LEU A 620 19.35 -5.12 8.52
C LEU A 620 17.88 -5.47 8.28
N LEU A 621 16.98 -4.48 8.26
CA LEU A 621 15.56 -4.67 7.93
C LEU A 621 15.39 -5.27 6.53
N SER A 622 16.05 -4.70 5.52
CA SER A 622 15.99 -5.17 4.15
C SER A 622 16.50 -6.61 4.02
N ASN A 623 17.66 -6.90 4.59
CA ASN A 623 18.29 -8.22 4.51
C ASN A 623 17.56 -9.29 5.30
N ALA A 624 16.97 -8.94 6.45
CA ALA A 624 16.12 -9.86 7.19
C ALA A 624 14.83 -10.21 6.41
N HIS A 625 14.25 -9.27 5.64
CA HIS A 625 13.14 -9.59 4.73
C HIS A 625 13.56 -10.51 3.59
N LEU A 626 14.75 -10.31 3.01
CA LEU A 626 15.29 -11.22 1.99
C LEU A 626 15.46 -12.65 2.55
N ALA A 627 16.01 -12.77 3.76
CA ALA A 627 16.12 -14.04 4.45
C ALA A 627 14.75 -14.65 4.79
N LEU A 628 13.75 -13.84 5.15
CA LEU A 628 12.38 -14.31 5.39
C LEU A 628 11.76 -14.86 4.11
N SER A 629 11.94 -14.16 2.99
CA SER A 629 11.48 -14.60 1.67
C SER A 629 12.11 -15.96 1.31
N LYS A 630 13.43 -16.10 1.51
CA LYS A 630 14.14 -17.38 1.33
C LYS A 630 13.58 -18.46 2.27
N ALA A 631 13.30 -18.16 3.53
CA ALA A 631 12.70 -19.12 4.47
C ALA A 631 11.34 -19.63 3.97
N LYS A 632 10.47 -18.72 3.49
CA LYS A 632 9.15 -19.07 2.93
C LYS A 632 9.24 -19.95 1.68
N MET A 633 10.33 -19.85 0.90
CA MET A 633 10.55 -20.63 -0.33
C MET A 633 11.16 -22.01 -0.06
N THR A 634 12.18 -22.12 0.80
CA THR A 634 12.89 -23.39 1.00
C THR A 634 12.08 -24.36 1.87
N ARG A 635 11.57 -23.88 3.02
CA ARG A 635 10.81 -24.71 3.96
C ARG A 635 9.97 -23.83 4.89
N ARG A 636 8.68 -23.72 4.63
CA ARG A 636 7.73 -23.02 5.53
C ARG A 636 7.83 -23.58 6.95
N GLY A 637 7.87 -22.70 7.95
CA GLY A 637 8.14 -23.07 9.34
C GLY A 637 9.61 -23.16 9.72
N SER A 638 10.54 -22.63 8.91
CA SER A 638 11.99 -22.59 9.21
C SER A 638 12.50 -21.17 9.45
N HIS A 639 13.76 -21.08 9.90
CA HIS A 639 14.51 -19.83 9.93
C HIS A 639 15.63 -19.85 8.88
N VAL A 640 15.99 -18.69 8.37
CA VAL A 640 17.14 -18.49 7.48
C VAL A 640 17.93 -17.28 7.98
N ILE A 641 19.24 -17.43 8.10
CA ILE A 641 20.15 -16.32 8.41
C ILE A 641 20.62 -15.72 7.10
N PHE A 642 20.60 -14.39 7.02
CA PHE A 642 21.05 -13.67 5.85
C PHE A 642 22.55 -13.87 5.65
N GLU A 643 22.90 -14.32 4.44
CA GLU A 643 24.27 -14.32 3.91
C GLU A 643 24.27 -13.54 2.59
N ALA A 644 25.39 -12.92 2.23
CA ALA A 644 25.49 -12.17 0.97
C ALA A 644 25.14 -13.01 -0.27
N ALA A 645 25.37 -14.33 -0.20
CA ALA A 645 24.99 -15.28 -1.25
C ALA A 645 23.47 -15.34 -1.50
N ILE A 646 22.63 -15.11 -0.48
CA ILE A 646 21.17 -15.11 -0.62
C ILE A 646 20.72 -13.97 -1.52
N ARG A 647 21.31 -12.78 -1.35
CA ARG A 647 21.01 -11.63 -2.22
C ARG A 647 21.37 -11.94 -3.67
N GLN A 648 22.56 -12.48 -3.89
CA GLN A 648 23.02 -12.85 -5.23
C GLN A 648 22.11 -13.92 -5.87
N GLU A 649 21.65 -14.90 -5.09
CA GLU A 649 20.74 -15.94 -5.57
C GLU A 649 19.39 -15.36 -5.98
N LEU A 650 18.82 -14.44 -5.19
CA LEU A 650 17.57 -13.75 -5.52
C LEU A 650 17.69 -12.88 -6.78
N GLU A 651 18.79 -12.13 -6.92
CA GLU A 651 19.07 -11.33 -8.12
C GLU A 651 19.24 -12.21 -9.36
N ASN A 652 19.97 -13.32 -9.24
CA ASN A 652 20.13 -14.29 -10.31
C ASN A 652 18.80 -14.91 -10.70
N ARG A 653 17.93 -15.24 -9.73
CA ARG A 653 16.61 -15.79 -9.97
C ARG A 653 15.69 -14.81 -10.69
N LEU A 654 15.64 -13.55 -10.28
CA LEU A 654 14.83 -12.51 -10.96
C LEU A 654 15.33 -12.28 -12.39
N THR A 655 16.65 -12.29 -12.58
CA THR A 655 17.27 -12.20 -13.91
C THR A 655 16.89 -13.40 -14.78
N LEU A 656 16.94 -14.60 -14.21
CA LEU A 656 16.58 -15.84 -14.88
C LEU A 656 15.09 -15.89 -15.23
N GLU A 657 14.19 -15.47 -14.33
CA GLU A 657 12.75 -15.40 -14.58
C GLU A 657 12.41 -14.41 -15.71
N SER A 658 13.02 -13.24 -15.71
CA SER A 658 12.89 -12.27 -16.81
C SER A 658 13.39 -12.84 -18.15
N ALA A 659 14.54 -13.53 -18.14
CA ALA A 659 15.08 -14.19 -19.32
C ALA A 659 14.17 -15.33 -19.82
N LEU A 660 13.56 -16.11 -18.92
CA LEU A 660 12.62 -17.18 -19.26
C LEU A 660 11.32 -16.64 -19.87
N ALA A 661 10.82 -15.49 -19.40
CA ALA A 661 9.67 -14.82 -20.00
C ALA A 661 9.97 -14.44 -21.46
N LEU A 662 11.14 -13.83 -21.70
CA LEU A 662 11.61 -13.50 -23.05
C LEU A 662 11.83 -14.75 -23.91
N ALA A 663 12.37 -15.82 -23.34
CA ALA A 663 12.58 -17.10 -24.03
C ALA A 663 11.26 -17.71 -24.52
N ALA A 664 10.21 -17.64 -23.70
CA ALA A 664 8.87 -18.08 -24.06
C ALA A 664 8.26 -17.23 -25.19
N ASP A 665 8.54 -15.92 -25.23
CA ASP A 665 8.07 -15.01 -26.29
C ASP A 665 8.84 -15.19 -27.61
N ARG A 666 10.13 -15.50 -27.53
CA ARG A 666 11.04 -15.59 -28.68
C ARG A 666 11.16 -16.99 -29.27
N GLY A 667 10.50 -17.99 -28.69
CA GLY A 667 10.60 -19.37 -29.13
C GLY A 667 12.01 -19.95 -28.93
N GLU A 668 12.64 -19.65 -27.79
CA GLU A 668 13.99 -20.13 -27.46
C GLU A 668 13.98 -21.53 -26.79
N PHE A 669 12.81 -22.10 -26.56
CA PHE A 669 12.66 -23.47 -26.06
C PHE A 669 12.58 -24.47 -27.22
N GLU A 670 13.15 -25.64 -27.00
CA GLU A 670 13.05 -26.78 -27.92
C GLU A 670 12.87 -28.08 -27.14
N LEU A 671 12.27 -29.09 -27.77
CA LEU A 671 12.12 -30.41 -27.18
C LEU A 671 13.17 -31.35 -27.75
N PHE A 672 13.87 -32.01 -26.85
CA PHE A 672 14.72 -33.15 -27.16
C PHE A 672 13.97 -34.41 -26.79
N TYR A 673 14.23 -35.51 -27.49
CA TYR A 673 13.55 -36.77 -27.33
C TYR A 673 14.58 -37.83 -26.94
N GLN A 674 14.32 -38.55 -25.86
CA GLN A 674 15.16 -39.68 -25.42
C GLN A 674 14.43 -41.00 -25.70
N PRO A 675 15.06 -41.98 -26.37
CA PRO A 675 14.38 -43.22 -26.72
C PRO A 675 14.10 -44.10 -25.50
N GLN A 676 12.88 -44.60 -25.43
CA GLN A 676 12.45 -45.69 -24.55
C GLN A 676 12.38 -46.97 -25.38
N VAL A 677 13.08 -48.00 -24.93
CA VAL A 677 13.19 -49.27 -25.66
C VAL A 677 12.66 -50.43 -24.84
N ARG A 678 12.21 -51.48 -25.52
CA ARG A 678 11.96 -52.76 -24.89
C ARG A 678 13.30 -53.44 -24.63
N LEU A 679 13.58 -53.78 -23.37
CA LEU A 679 14.91 -54.27 -23.00
C LEU A 679 15.25 -55.64 -23.58
N ILE A 680 14.25 -56.46 -23.93
CA ILE A 680 14.47 -57.83 -24.44
C ILE A 680 15.00 -57.87 -25.87
N ASP A 681 14.56 -56.96 -26.74
CA ASP A 681 14.85 -56.97 -28.18
C ASP A 681 15.45 -55.64 -28.68
N GLY A 682 15.48 -54.60 -27.84
CA GLY A 682 16.00 -53.27 -28.16
C GLY A 682 15.08 -52.47 -29.08
N SER A 683 13.85 -52.93 -29.35
CA SER A 683 12.90 -52.21 -30.20
C SER A 683 12.45 -50.90 -29.54
N LEU A 684 12.25 -49.86 -30.36
CA LEU A 684 11.73 -48.58 -29.90
C LEU A 684 10.26 -48.73 -29.49
N VAL A 685 9.92 -48.26 -28.29
CA VAL A 685 8.55 -48.28 -27.76
C VAL A 685 8.01 -46.86 -27.58
N GLY A 686 8.87 -45.92 -27.19
CA GLY A 686 8.47 -44.55 -26.93
C GLY A 686 9.63 -43.57 -26.95
N ALA A 687 9.33 -42.32 -26.63
CA ALA A 687 10.30 -41.26 -26.48
C ALA A 687 9.87 -40.32 -25.36
N GLU A 688 10.77 -40.03 -24.42
CA GLU A 688 10.52 -39.01 -23.41
C GLU A 688 10.85 -37.62 -23.98
N ALA A 689 9.88 -36.70 -23.91
CA ALA A 689 10.03 -35.32 -24.33
C ALA A 689 10.64 -34.48 -23.22
N LEU A 690 11.87 -34.01 -23.45
CA LEU A 690 12.69 -33.29 -22.50
C LEU A 690 12.95 -31.87 -23.00
N ILE A 691 12.42 -30.88 -22.27
CA ILE A 691 12.62 -29.47 -22.61
C ILE A 691 14.10 -29.08 -22.57
N ARG A 692 14.51 -28.23 -23.50
CA ARG A 692 15.82 -27.58 -23.55
C ARG A 692 15.61 -26.09 -23.78
N TRP A 693 16.46 -25.28 -23.17
CA TRP A 693 16.48 -23.84 -23.42
C TRP A 693 17.75 -23.46 -24.15
N ARG A 694 17.59 -22.97 -25.38
CA ARG A 694 18.68 -22.49 -26.22
C ARG A 694 18.85 -20.99 -26.03
N HIS A 695 19.57 -20.63 -24.98
CA HIS A 695 19.86 -19.24 -24.67
C HIS A 695 20.81 -18.61 -25.72
N PRO A 696 20.51 -17.43 -26.29
CA PRO A 696 21.30 -16.82 -27.37
C PRO A 696 22.79 -16.65 -27.07
N VAL A 697 23.13 -16.40 -25.80
CA VAL A 697 24.52 -16.17 -25.34
C VAL A 697 25.12 -17.38 -24.63
N ARG A 698 24.31 -18.20 -23.95
CA ARG A 698 24.79 -19.26 -23.04
C ARG A 698 24.75 -20.64 -23.70
N GLY A 699 24.16 -20.75 -24.88
CA GLY A 699 23.88 -22.05 -25.51
C GLY A 699 22.80 -22.79 -24.74
N TYR A 700 22.93 -24.11 -24.63
CA TYR A 700 21.96 -24.94 -23.93
C TYR A 700 22.07 -24.77 -22.41
N VAL A 701 21.00 -24.27 -21.81
CA VAL A 701 20.84 -24.21 -20.35
C VAL A 701 20.14 -25.48 -19.87
N SER A 702 20.67 -26.09 -18.81
CA SER A 702 20.14 -27.34 -18.25
C SER A 702 18.76 -27.14 -17.61
N PRO A 703 17.78 -28.05 -17.80
CA PRO A 703 16.51 -28.02 -17.08
C PRO A 703 16.65 -27.92 -15.57
N GLY A 704 17.67 -28.56 -14.98
CA GLY A 704 17.93 -28.46 -13.54
C GLY A 704 18.26 -27.03 -13.06
N GLU A 705 18.69 -26.14 -13.96
CA GLU A 705 18.98 -24.74 -13.62
C GLU A 705 17.71 -23.87 -13.70
N PHE A 706 16.84 -24.10 -14.69
CA PHE A 706 15.72 -23.19 -14.96
C PHE A 706 14.34 -23.73 -14.55
N MET A 707 14.12 -25.04 -14.53
CA MET A 707 12.83 -25.63 -14.14
C MET A 707 12.41 -25.31 -12.71
N PRO A 708 13.31 -25.24 -11.70
CA PRO A 708 12.92 -24.80 -10.36
C PRO A 708 12.33 -23.39 -10.32
N VAL A 709 12.83 -22.50 -11.18
CA VAL A 709 12.31 -21.13 -11.33
C VAL A 709 10.98 -21.16 -12.10
N VAL A 710 10.91 -21.91 -13.21
CA VAL A 710 9.69 -22.06 -14.01
C VAL A 710 8.53 -22.56 -13.14
N ASN A 711 8.72 -23.67 -12.41
CA ASN A 711 7.68 -24.35 -11.62
C ASN A 711 7.07 -23.48 -10.51
N THR A 712 7.76 -22.43 -10.08
CA THR A 712 7.30 -21.52 -9.03
C THR A 712 6.93 -20.13 -9.54
N SER A 713 7.09 -19.89 -10.85
CA SER A 713 6.75 -18.62 -11.51
C SER A 713 5.38 -18.67 -12.19
N ALA A 714 4.85 -17.51 -12.54
CA ALA A 714 3.64 -17.40 -13.37
C ALA A 714 3.81 -17.97 -14.79
N LEU A 715 5.04 -18.25 -15.23
CA LEU A 715 5.34 -18.81 -16.55
C LEU A 715 5.12 -20.33 -16.62
N SER A 716 4.97 -21.01 -15.47
CA SER A 716 4.89 -22.48 -15.39
C SER A 716 3.84 -23.06 -16.33
N GLU A 717 2.60 -22.56 -16.25
CA GLU A 717 1.48 -23.05 -17.06
C GLU A 717 1.71 -22.79 -18.55
N ARG A 718 2.22 -21.61 -18.90
CA ARG A 718 2.52 -21.25 -20.29
C ARG A 718 3.56 -22.19 -20.91
N ILE A 719 4.66 -22.45 -20.21
CA ILE A 719 5.74 -23.32 -20.69
C ILE A 719 5.24 -24.77 -20.76
N ALA A 720 4.53 -25.24 -19.73
CA ALA A 720 4.03 -26.61 -19.70
C ALA A 720 3.00 -26.89 -20.81
N ASN A 721 2.12 -25.94 -21.11
CA ASN A 721 1.20 -26.05 -22.25
C ASN A 721 1.94 -26.08 -23.59
N TRP A 722 2.97 -25.25 -23.75
CA TRP A 722 3.82 -25.29 -24.94
C TRP A 722 4.54 -26.63 -25.11
N VAL A 723 5.05 -27.23 -24.03
CA VAL A 723 5.68 -28.56 -24.04
C VAL A 723 4.66 -29.61 -24.49
N MET A 724 3.48 -29.65 -23.85
CA MET A 724 2.40 -30.59 -24.18
C MET A 724 2.00 -30.49 -25.66
N GLU A 725 1.78 -29.27 -26.14
CA GLU A 725 1.40 -29.01 -27.51
C GLU A 725 2.47 -29.44 -28.53
N THR A 726 3.72 -29.05 -28.28
CA THR A 726 4.83 -29.35 -29.19
C THR A 726 5.12 -30.85 -29.26
N ALA A 727 5.11 -31.54 -28.11
CA ALA A 727 5.31 -32.97 -28.04
C ALA A 727 4.17 -33.74 -28.74
N CYS A 728 2.91 -33.35 -28.52
CA CYS A 728 1.77 -34.01 -29.18
C CYS A 728 1.77 -33.80 -30.70
N ARG A 729 2.13 -32.60 -31.18
CA ARG A 729 2.29 -32.34 -32.62
C ARG A 729 3.40 -33.20 -33.23
N GLN A 730 4.53 -33.35 -32.53
CA GLN A 730 5.63 -34.19 -32.99
C GLN A 730 5.25 -35.67 -33.01
N ALA A 731 4.60 -36.18 -31.96
CA ALA A 731 4.10 -37.54 -31.90
C ALA A 731 3.11 -37.84 -33.04
N ARG A 732 2.24 -36.88 -33.36
CA ARG A 732 1.31 -37.00 -34.49
C ARG A 732 2.04 -37.05 -35.83
N ALA A 733 3.11 -36.27 -36.00
CA ALA A 733 3.91 -36.32 -37.21
C ALA A 733 4.57 -37.69 -37.41
N TRP A 734 5.07 -38.31 -36.33
CA TRP A 734 5.59 -39.67 -36.37
C TRP A 734 4.51 -40.70 -36.70
N GLU A 735 3.32 -40.57 -36.08
CA GLU A 735 2.17 -41.44 -36.35
C GLU A 735 1.74 -41.40 -37.82
N LEU A 736 1.61 -40.20 -38.40
CA LEU A 736 1.27 -40.01 -39.81
C LEU A 736 2.33 -40.56 -40.77
N SER A 737 3.57 -40.68 -40.29
CA SER A 737 4.69 -41.27 -41.04
C SER A 737 4.76 -42.80 -40.86
N GLY A 738 3.75 -43.43 -40.26
CA GLY A 738 3.67 -44.87 -40.03
C GLY A 738 4.33 -45.36 -38.73
N ASN A 739 4.86 -44.45 -37.91
CA ASN A 739 5.59 -44.77 -36.69
C ASN A 739 4.75 -44.45 -35.44
N GLY A 740 4.09 -45.45 -34.88
CA GLY A 740 3.30 -45.32 -33.64
C GLY A 740 4.14 -45.23 -32.37
N VAL A 741 4.97 -44.19 -32.25
CA VAL A 741 5.86 -43.98 -31.10
C VAL A 741 5.11 -43.25 -29.99
N ARG A 742 5.10 -43.83 -28.78
CA ARG A 742 4.53 -43.18 -27.59
C ARG A 742 5.42 -42.01 -27.16
N VAL A 743 4.84 -40.87 -26.82
CA VAL A 743 5.57 -39.72 -26.28
C VAL A 743 5.19 -39.48 -24.83
N ALA A 744 6.19 -39.53 -23.95
CA ALA A 744 6.05 -39.30 -22.53
C ALA A 744 6.38 -37.84 -22.18
N ILE A 745 5.54 -37.22 -21.34
CA ILE A 745 5.65 -35.81 -20.95
C ILE A 745 5.51 -35.67 -19.43
N ASN A 746 6.47 -34.98 -18.83
CA ASN A 746 6.45 -34.64 -17.42
C ASN A 746 5.37 -33.60 -17.09
N LEU A 747 4.48 -33.92 -16.15
CA LEU A 747 3.43 -33.02 -15.69
C LEU A 747 3.96 -32.01 -14.67
N SER A 748 3.71 -30.71 -14.88
CA SER A 748 4.04 -29.70 -13.89
C SER A 748 3.00 -29.65 -12.76
N PRO A 749 3.41 -29.49 -11.48
CA PRO A 749 2.47 -29.32 -10.37
C PRO A 749 1.49 -28.15 -10.56
N SER A 750 1.89 -27.09 -11.28
CA SER A 750 1.03 -25.93 -11.53
C SER A 750 -0.22 -26.27 -12.36
N GLN A 751 -0.08 -27.15 -13.37
CA GLN A 751 -1.17 -27.60 -14.24
C GLN A 751 -2.22 -28.45 -13.52
N LEU A 752 -1.86 -29.03 -12.37
CA LEU A 752 -2.82 -29.73 -11.50
C LEU A 752 -3.75 -28.75 -10.78
N HIS A 753 -3.19 -27.59 -10.40
CA HIS A 753 -3.90 -26.57 -9.63
C HIS A 753 -4.72 -25.65 -10.55
N SER A 754 -4.23 -25.37 -11.76
CA SER A 754 -4.90 -24.51 -12.74
C SER A 754 -6.01 -25.25 -13.51
N GLY A 755 -7.26 -25.06 -13.09
CA GLY A 755 -8.43 -25.48 -13.87
C GLY A 755 -8.65 -27.00 -13.97
N ASP A 756 -9.18 -27.43 -15.12
CA ASP A 756 -9.54 -28.83 -15.42
C ASP A 756 -8.58 -29.43 -16.46
N LEU A 757 -7.46 -30.01 -15.98
CA LEU A 757 -6.43 -30.61 -16.82
C LEU A 757 -6.98 -31.69 -17.77
N ALA A 758 -7.94 -32.50 -17.33
CA ALA A 758 -8.54 -33.53 -18.18
C ALA A 758 -9.23 -32.93 -19.40
N HIS A 759 -9.90 -31.78 -19.22
CA HIS A 759 -10.48 -31.03 -20.33
C HIS A 759 -9.40 -30.45 -21.25
N SER A 760 -8.32 -29.87 -20.69
CA SER A 760 -7.20 -29.35 -21.47
C SER A 760 -6.51 -30.43 -22.32
N VAL A 761 -6.30 -31.62 -21.76
CA VAL A 761 -5.74 -32.78 -22.49
C VAL A 761 -6.68 -33.23 -23.60
N ALA A 762 -7.99 -33.31 -23.34
CA ALA A 762 -8.98 -33.65 -24.38
C ALA A 762 -8.95 -32.65 -25.54
N ALA A 763 -8.95 -31.35 -25.24
CA ALA A 763 -8.87 -30.29 -26.25
C ALA A 763 -7.56 -30.35 -27.04
N LEU A 764 -6.44 -30.68 -26.38
CA LEU A 764 -5.14 -30.83 -27.03
C LEU A 764 -5.11 -32.02 -28.00
N LEU A 765 -5.64 -33.18 -27.59
CA LEU A 765 -5.74 -34.37 -28.44
C LEU A 765 -6.64 -34.09 -29.66
N GLU A 766 -7.74 -33.37 -29.47
CA GLU A 766 -8.61 -32.95 -30.57
C GLU A 766 -7.88 -31.99 -31.53
N ALA A 767 -7.17 -30.99 -30.99
CA ALA A 767 -6.45 -30.00 -31.79
C ALA A 767 -5.24 -30.56 -32.55
N THR A 768 -4.56 -31.57 -31.99
CA THR A 768 -3.39 -32.21 -32.63
C THR A 768 -3.77 -33.41 -33.47
N GLY A 769 -4.89 -34.07 -33.17
CA GLY A 769 -5.32 -35.31 -33.82
C GLY A 769 -4.48 -36.54 -33.45
N LEU A 770 -3.67 -36.46 -32.38
CA LEU A 770 -2.87 -37.57 -31.88
C LEU A 770 -3.77 -38.68 -31.33
N THR A 771 -3.47 -39.94 -31.68
CA THR A 771 -4.14 -41.07 -31.03
C THR A 771 -3.84 -41.06 -29.52
N PRO A 772 -4.85 -41.05 -28.63
CA PRO A 772 -4.64 -40.86 -27.19
C PRO A 772 -3.67 -41.85 -26.54
N SER A 773 -3.63 -43.10 -27.00
CA SER A 773 -2.73 -44.14 -26.47
C SER A 773 -1.25 -43.90 -26.76
N LEU A 774 -0.92 -42.94 -27.62
CA LEU A 774 0.44 -42.50 -27.91
C LEU A 774 0.89 -41.36 -27.00
N LEU A 775 0.00 -40.81 -26.17
CA LEU A 775 0.36 -39.83 -25.14
C LEU A 775 0.52 -40.52 -23.79
N GLU A 776 1.62 -40.22 -23.12
CA GLU A 776 1.92 -40.66 -21.77
C GLU A 776 2.25 -39.46 -20.89
N ILE A 777 1.60 -39.36 -19.74
CA ILE A 777 1.80 -38.28 -18.77
C ILE A 777 2.52 -38.87 -17.56
N GLU A 778 3.66 -38.29 -17.22
CA GLU A 778 4.49 -38.68 -16.10
C GLU A 778 4.24 -37.75 -14.91
N VAL A 779 3.98 -38.32 -13.73
CA VAL A 779 3.63 -37.56 -12.52
C VAL A 779 4.52 -37.94 -11.36
N THR A 780 5.03 -36.93 -10.64
CA THR A 780 5.87 -37.13 -9.46
C THR A 780 5.03 -37.28 -8.18
N GLU A 781 5.67 -37.72 -7.08
CA GLU A 781 5.01 -37.93 -5.79
C GLU A 781 4.34 -36.66 -5.23
N ASP A 782 4.99 -35.50 -5.34
CA ASP A 782 4.51 -34.23 -4.79
C ASP A 782 3.12 -33.83 -5.33
N ILE A 783 2.77 -34.29 -6.54
CA ILE A 783 1.48 -34.05 -7.18
C ILE A 783 0.35 -34.81 -6.47
N LEU A 784 0.63 -35.97 -5.88
CA LEU A 784 -0.39 -36.84 -5.26
C LEU A 784 -0.77 -36.45 -3.82
N ILE A 785 0.02 -35.60 -3.17
CA ILE A 785 -0.13 -35.24 -1.75
C ILE A 785 -1.25 -34.20 -1.53
N HIS A 786 -1.64 -33.46 -2.58
CA HIS A 786 -2.62 -32.37 -2.50
C HIS A 786 -3.97 -32.77 -3.10
N ASP A 787 -5.06 -32.57 -2.35
CA ASP A 787 -6.46 -32.72 -2.80
C ASP A 787 -6.79 -34.07 -3.49
N GLU A 788 -6.50 -35.16 -2.77
CA GLU A 788 -6.53 -36.55 -3.28
C GLU A 788 -7.78 -36.94 -4.07
N ARG A 789 -8.97 -36.42 -3.72
CA ARG A 789 -10.22 -36.78 -4.41
C ARG A 789 -10.29 -36.17 -5.80
N ARG A 790 -9.96 -34.88 -5.91
CA ARG A 790 -9.95 -34.15 -7.18
C ARG A 790 -8.93 -34.75 -8.15
N VAL A 791 -7.72 -35.05 -7.65
CA VAL A 791 -6.64 -35.64 -8.47
C VAL A 791 -7.03 -37.03 -8.98
N LEU A 792 -7.67 -37.84 -8.13
CA LEU A 792 -8.14 -39.17 -8.51
C LEU A 792 -9.20 -39.13 -9.61
N ASP A 793 -10.20 -38.25 -9.48
CA ASP A 793 -11.24 -38.09 -10.49
C ASP A 793 -10.67 -37.56 -11.82
N MET A 794 -9.68 -36.67 -11.74
CA MET A 794 -8.99 -36.13 -12.91
C MET A 794 -8.17 -37.19 -13.65
N PHE A 795 -7.38 -38.02 -12.96
CA PHE A 795 -6.62 -39.10 -13.60
C PHE A 795 -7.51 -40.15 -14.25
N LYS A 796 -8.64 -40.51 -13.61
CA LYS A 796 -9.64 -41.38 -14.24
C LYS A 796 -10.15 -40.80 -15.56
N ARG A 797 -10.50 -39.52 -15.57
CA ARG A 797 -10.96 -38.83 -16.79
C ARG A 797 -9.89 -38.78 -17.86
N ILE A 798 -8.62 -38.60 -17.50
CA ILE A 798 -7.49 -38.63 -18.45
C ILE A 798 -7.32 -40.04 -19.05
N GLN A 799 -7.39 -41.10 -18.23
CA GLN A 799 -7.32 -42.47 -18.72
C GLN A 799 -8.55 -42.88 -19.54
N GLU A 800 -9.73 -42.35 -19.24
CA GLU A 800 -10.95 -42.54 -20.05
C GLU A 800 -10.80 -41.96 -21.46
N LEU A 801 -9.92 -40.97 -21.67
CA LEU A 801 -9.54 -40.50 -23.01
C LEU A 801 -8.65 -41.50 -23.75
N GLY A 802 -8.04 -42.45 -23.05
CA GLY A 802 -7.06 -43.41 -23.57
C GLY A 802 -5.60 -42.99 -23.40
N VAL A 803 -5.32 -41.94 -22.62
CA VAL A 803 -3.97 -41.47 -22.28
C VAL A 803 -3.39 -42.29 -21.14
N ARG A 804 -2.10 -42.62 -21.21
CA ARG A 804 -1.41 -43.35 -20.13
C ARG A 804 -0.91 -42.40 -19.05
N VAL A 805 -0.98 -42.84 -17.79
CA VAL A 805 -0.43 -42.12 -16.64
C VAL A 805 0.61 -42.97 -15.94
N LEU A 806 1.86 -42.50 -15.95
CA LEU A 806 2.99 -43.15 -15.29
C LEU A 806 3.43 -42.37 -14.07
N PHE A 807 3.86 -43.08 -13.03
CA PHE A 807 4.43 -42.47 -11.85
C PHE A 807 5.95 -42.38 -11.98
N ASP A 808 6.50 -41.17 -11.83
CA ASP A 808 7.91 -40.87 -12.00
C ASP A 808 8.68 -40.82 -10.67
N ASP A 809 10.02 -40.95 -10.74
CA ASP A 809 10.95 -40.92 -9.61
C ASP A 809 10.61 -41.90 -8.46
N PHE A 810 10.11 -43.11 -8.78
CA PHE A 810 9.70 -44.05 -7.74
C PHE A 810 10.89 -44.54 -6.90
N GLY A 811 10.82 -44.31 -5.58
CA GLY A 811 11.77 -44.81 -4.58
C GLY A 811 12.62 -43.74 -3.88
N THR A 812 12.66 -42.50 -4.39
CA THR A 812 13.46 -41.40 -3.81
C THR A 812 12.74 -40.63 -2.70
N GLY A 813 11.43 -40.84 -2.54
CA GLY A 813 10.55 -40.18 -1.56
C GLY A 813 9.84 -41.15 -0.60
N TYR A 814 8.85 -40.64 0.15
CA TYR A 814 8.06 -41.40 1.12
C TYR A 814 6.83 -42.06 0.48
N ALA A 815 6.92 -42.46 -0.78
CA ALA A 815 5.80 -42.98 -1.57
C ALA A 815 5.10 -44.11 -0.82
N SER A 816 3.95 -43.79 -0.22
CA SER A 816 3.17 -44.78 0.50
C SER A 816 2.57 -45.73 -0.53
N LEU A 817 2.81 -47.04 -0.39
CA LEU A 817 2.13 -48.11 -1.15
C LEU A 817 0.60 -47.90 -1.22
N SER A 818 0.03 -47.15 -0.27
CA SER A 818 -1.35 -46.73 -0.26
C SER A 818 -1.76 -45.87 -1.47
N TYR A 819 -0.87 -45.03 -2.02
CA TYR A 819 -1.15 -44.20 -3.20
C TYR A 819 -1.15 -45.02 -4.48
N LEU A 820 -0.19 -45.93 -4.66
CA LEU A 820 -0.16 -46.85 -5.81
C LEU A 820 -1.42 -47.70 -5.93
N LYS A 821 -2.00 -48.10 -4.81
CA LYS A 821 -3.27 -48.85 -4.79
C LYS A 821 -4.47 -47.96 -5.11
N LYS A 822 -4.39 -46.66 -4.82
CA LYS A 822 -5.54 -45.74 -4.83
C LYS A 822 -5.70 -45.03 -6.17
N PHE A 823 -4.61 -44.59 -6.77
CA PHE A 823 -4.63 -43.89 -8.05
C PHE A 823 -4.60 -44.87 -9.21
N PRO A 824 -5.31 -44.58 -10.31
CA PRO A 824 -5.32 -45.46 -11.46
C PRO A 824 -4.11 -45.09 -12.33
N LEU A 825 -3.06 -45.90 -12.23
CA LEU A 825 -1.79 -45.72 -12.92
C LEU A 825 -1.58 -46.87 -13.92
N ASP A 826 -0.86 -46.61 -15.01
CA ASP A 826 -0.53 -47.60 -16.04
C ASP A 826 0.89 -48.16 -15.88
N GLY A 827 1.76 -47.43 -15.19
CA GLY A 827 3.15 -47.83 -14.99
C GLY A 827 3.92 -47.02 -13.96
N LEU A 828 5.13 -47.49 -13.68
CA LEU A 828 6.13 -46.91 -12.78
C LEU A 828 7.45 -46.69 -13.51
N LYS A 829 8.08 -45.55 -13.26
CA LYS A 829 9.47 -45.28 -13.66
C LYS A 829 10.39 -45.40 -12.44
N ILE A 830 11.44 -46.21 -12.57
CA ILE A 830 12.46 -46.38 -11.53
C ILE A 830 13.52 -45.31 -11.73
N ASP A 831 13.73 -44.48 -10.69
CA ASP A 831 14.71 -43.39 -10.71
C ASP A 831 16.12 -43.90 -11.03
N ARG A 832 16.83 -43.13 -11.86
CA ARG A 832 18.22 -43.38 -12.24
C ARG A 832 19.16 -43.62 -11.06
N SER A 833 18.89 -43.05 -9.87
CA SER A 833 19.74 -43.16 -8.69
C SER A 833 19.90 -44.62 -8.25
N PHE A 834 18.85 -45.44 -8.39
CA PHE A 834 18.90 -46.87 -8.07
C PHE A 834 19.42 -47.73 -9.21
N VAL A 835 19.45 -47.20 -10.44
CA VAL A 835 19.87 -47.94 -11.64
C VAL A 835 21.37 -47.75 -11.92
N LEU A 836 21.93 -46.59 -11.58
CA LEU A 836 23.35 -46.25 -11.81
C LEU A 836 24.29 -47.23 -11.08
N ASP A 837 24.03 -47.49 -9.80
CA ASP A 837 24.88 -48.35 -8.96
C ASP A 837 24.31 -49.77 -8.76
N LEU A 838 23.31 -50.16 -9.56
CA LEU A 838 22.56 -51.43 -9.47
C LEU A 838 23.42 -52.71 -9.38
N LEU A 839 24.58 -52.71 -10.05
CA LEU A 839 25.49 -53.86 -10.08
C LEU A 839 26.48 -53.88 -8.91
N ALA A 840 26.67 -52.74 -8.24
CA ALA A 840 27.65 -52.54 -7.19
C ALA A 840 27.02 -52.51 -5.79
N ASP A 841 25.78 -52.00 -5.67
CA ASP A 841 25.05 -51.89 -4.41
C ASP A 841 23.92 -52.92 -4.31
N SER A 842 23.98 -53.77 -3.27
CA SER A 842 22.96 -54.78 -3.01
C SER A 842 21.63 -54.19 -2.55
N ASP A 843 21.65 -53.01 -1.92
CA ASP A 843 20.45 -52.33 -1.43
C ASP A 843 19.66 -51.74 -2.60
N ASP A 844 20.34 -51.11 -3.57
CA ASP A 844 19.72 -50.63 -4.80
C ASP A 844 19.13 -51.78 -5.64
N ALA A 845 19.86 -52.90 -5.77
CA ALA A 845 19.35 -54.10 -6.42
C ALA A 845 18.11 -54.67 -5.73
N ALA A 846 18.03 -54.60 -4.39
CA ALA A 846 16.86 -55.02 -3.64
C ALA A 846 15.66 -54.09 -3.85
N ILE A 847 15.89 -52.77 -3.90
CA ILE A 847 14.84 -51.76 -4.16
C ILE A 847 14.27 -51.94 -5.57
N VAL A 848 15.13 -52.04 -6.58
CA VAL A 848 14.75 -52.25 -7.98
C VAL A 848 14.00 -53.58 -8.15
N GLY A 849 14.53 -54.67 -7.60
CA GLY A 849 13.88 -55.98 -7.65
C GLY A 849 12.51 -55.99 -6.97
N SER A 850 12.38 -55.33 -5.82
CA SER A 850 11.11 -55.19 -5.09
C SER A 850 10.09 -54.37 -5.89
N THR A 851 10.53 -53.29 -6.52
CA THR A 851 9.68 -52.42 -7.36
C THR A 851 9.15 -53.18 -8.57
N ILE A 852 10.01 -53.95 -9.25
CA ILE A 852 9.60 -54.80 -10.38
C ILE A 852 8.59 -55.87 -9.92
N GLY A 853 8.84 -56.49 -8.76
CA GLY A 853 7.94 -57.48 -8.17
C GLY A 853 6.56 -56.91 -7.84
N LEU A 854 6.51 -55.75 -7.19
CA LEU A 854 5.28 -55.03 -6.85
C LEU A 854 4.48 -54.66 -8.11
N SER A 855 5.16 -54.12 -9.12
CA SER A 855 4.53 -53.68 -10.37
C SER A 855 3.83 -54.84 -11.07
N LYS A 856 4.47 -56.01 -11.14
CA LYS A 856 3.87 -57.23 -11.70
C LYS A 856 2.60 -57.65 -10.95
N GLN A 857 2.57 -57.51 -9.62
CA GLN A 857 1.39 -57.85 -8.82
C GLN A 857 0.24 -56.86 -9.00
N LEU A 858 0.55 -55.58 -9.28
CA LEU A 858 -0.43 -54.53 -9.52
C LEU A 858 -0.84 -54.40 -11.00
N GLY A 859 -0.19 -55.15 -11.91
CA GLY A 859 -0.43 -55.05 -13.35
C GLY A 859 0.14 -53.78 -13.99
N LEU A 860 1.14 -53.16 -13.37
CA LEU A 860 1.77 -51.93 -13.83
C LEU A 860 2.98 -52.22 -14.73
N THR A 861 3.16 -51.42 -15.77
CA THR A 861 4.38 -51.46 -16.61
C THR A 861 5.54 -50.82 -15.85
N VAL A 862 6.77 -51.30 -16.06
CA VAL A 862 7.97 -50.72 -15.42
C VAL A 862 8.94 -50.24 -16.48
N VAL A 863 9.37 -48.99 -16.34
CA VAL A 863 10.43 -48.37 -17.13
C VAL A 863 11.61 -48.07 -16.20
N ALA A 864 12.80 -48.59 -16.51
CA ALA A 864 14.01 -48.26 -15.75
C ALA A 864 14.78 -47.11 -16.42
N GLU A 865 15.15 -46.09 -15.65
CA GLU A 865 15.88 -44.93 -16.16
C GLU A 865 17.39 -45.00 -15.91
N GLY A 866 18.17 -44.20 -16.64
CA GLY A 866 19.61 -44.05 -16.35
C GLY A 866 20.47 -45.26 -16.74
N ILE A 867 20.03 -46.09 -17.68
CA ILE A 867 20.82 -47.24 -18.14
C ILE A 867 22.02 -46.75 -19.00
N GLU A 868 23.23 -46.87 -18.47
CA GLU A 868 24.46 -46.39 -19.14
C GLU A 868 25.29 -47.49 -19.82
N ASN A 869 25.07 -48.77 -19.49
CA ASN A 869 25.85 -49.87 -20.05
C ASN A 869 25.01 -51.15 -20.25
N ARG A 870 25.55 -52.07 -21.07
CA ARG A 870 24.90 -53.35 -21.40
C ARG A 870 24.70 -54.26 -20.20
N ALA A 871 25.65 -54.30 -19.26
CA ALA A 871 25.56 -55.19 -18.10
C ALA A 871 24.36 -54.82 -17.19
N THR A 872 24.13 -53.52 -16.98
CA THR A 872 22.95 -53.02 -16.26
C THR A 872 21.65 -53.39 -16.99
N ALA A 873 21.60 -53.25 -18.33
CA ALA A 873 20.45 -53.65 -19.12
C ALA A 873 20.14 -55.15 -19.02
N ASP A 874 21.16 -56.01 -19.21
CA ASP A 874 21.01 -57.47 -19.12
C ASP A 874 20.55 -57.89 -17.72
N PHE A 875 21.02 -57.22 -16.68
CA PHE A 875 20.60 -57.49 -15.29
C PHE A 875 19.15 -57.08 -15.04
N LEU A 876 18.70 -55.92 -15.53
CA LEU A 876 17.30 -55.50 -15.47
C LEU A 876 16.37 -56.46 -16.23
N VAL A 877 16.81 -56.98 -17.39
CA VAL A 877 16.08 -58.04 -18.12
C VAL A 877 15.96 -59.30 -17.27
N SER A 878 17.01 -59.70 -16.55
CA SER A 878 16.99 -60.88 -15.67
C SER A 878 16.02 -60.73 -14.49
N MET A 879 15.79 -59.50 -13.99
CA MET A 879 14.75 -59.20 -13.00
C MET A 879 13.34 -59.12 -13.62
N GLY A 880 13.26 -59.09 -14.94
CA GLY A 880 12.04 -58.99 -15.73
C GLY A 880 11.47 -57.58 -15.78
N CYS A 881 12.35 -56.57 -15.87
CA CYS A 881 11.99 -55.22 -16.31
C CYS A 881 11.70 -55.25 -17.82
N ALA A 882 10.61 -54.59 -18.25
CA ALA A 882 10.13 -54.69 -19.63
C ALA A 882 10.71 -53.60 -20.53
N GLU A 883 10.73 -52.36 -20.04
CA GLU A 883 11.11 -51.17 -20.78
C GLU A 883 12.24 -50.43 -20.05
N GLY A 884 13.05 -49.67 -20.78
CA GLY A 884 14.08 -48.85 -20.17
C GLY A 884 14.59 -47.75 -21.08
N GLN A 885 15.22 -46.77 -20.45
CA GLN A 885 15.82 -45.62 -21.10
C GLN A 885 17.17 -45.27 -20.45
N GLY A 886 18.04 -44.66 -21.24
CA GLY A 886 19.36 -44.25 -20.77
C GLY A 886 20.35 -44.02 -21.90
N TYR A 887 21.52 -43.49 -21.55
CA TYR A 887 22.55 -43.11 -22.51
C TYR A 887 23.13 -44.30 -23.29
N PHE A 888 22.97 -45.53 -22.78
CA PHE A 888 23.32 -46.74 -23.51
C PHE A 888 22.53 -46.89 -24.81
N PHE A 889 21.25 -46.53 -24.81
CA PHE A 889 20.35 -46.64 -25.97
C PHE A 889 20.34 -45.37 -26.82
N GLY A 890 20.41 -44.21 -26.17
CA GLY A 890 20.48 -42.93 -26.84
C GLY A 890 20.44 -41.78 -25.85
N ARG A 891 21.22 -40.73 -26.14
CA ARG A 891 21.10 -39.45 -25.40
C ARG A 891 19.86 -38.69 -25.89
N PRO A 892 19.28 -37.79 -25.07
CA PRO A 892 18.26 -36.87 -25.56
C PRO A 892 18.76 -36.12 -26.80
N MET A 893 17.96 -36.08 -27.86
CA MET A 893 18.34 -35.47 -29.14
C MET A 893 17.18 -34.73 -29.82
N PRO A 894 17.43 -33.76 -30.71
CA PRO A 894 16.36 -33.10 -31.46
C PRO A 894 15.53 -34.10 -32.30
N ALA A 895 14.27 -33.76 -32.59
CA ALA A 895 13.35 -34.61 -33.35
C ALA A 895 13.94 -35.15 -34.66
N GLU A 896 14.61 -34.29 -35.45
CA GLU A 896 15.21 -34.69 -36.73
C GLU A 896 16.31 -35.76 -36.57
N ALA A 897 17.10 -35.67 -35.49
CA ALA A 897 18.13 -36.66 -35.18
C ALA A 897 17.49 -37.97 -34.70
N PHE A 898 16.43 -37.86 -33.89
CA PHE A 898 15.66 -39.01 -33.41
C PHE A 898 15.04 -39.79 -34.57
N GLU A 899 14.41 -39.09 -35.52
CA GLU A 899 13.80 -39.66 -36.72
C GLU A 899 14.84 -40.43 -37.55
N LYS A 900 16.00 -39.83 -37.81
CA LYS A 900 17.09 -40.48 -38.57
C LYS A 900 17.67 -41.71 -37.89
N GLN A 901 17.74 -41.70 -36.56
CA GLN A 901 18.40 -42.77 -35.81
C GLN A 901 17.47 -43.94 -35.50
N PHE A 902 16.20 -43.67 -35.21
CA PHE A 902 15.27 -44.69 -34.69
C PHE A 902 14.06 -44.96 -35.58
N LEU A 903 13.68 -44.03 -36.46
CA LEU A 903 12.48 -44.16 -37.32
C LEU A 903 12.82 -44.39 -38.80
N ALA A 904 14.06 -44.12 -39.20
CA ALA A 904 14.55 -44.39 -40.55
C ALA A 904 14.93 -45.87 -40.72
N ALA A 905 13.92 -46.74 -40.78
CA ALA A 905 14.11 -48.15 -41.13
C ALA A 905 12.93 -48.70 -41.93
N GLU A 906 12.73 -48.20 -43.15
CA GLU A 906 12.02 -48.95 -44.21
C GLU A 906 12.43 -48.57 -45.65
N LEU A 907 13.66 -48.10 -45.88
CA LEU A 907 14.17 -47.78 -47.24
C LEU A 907 15.33 -48.66 -47.74
N ASP A 908 16.04 -49.39 -46.87
CA ASP A 908 17.14 -50.27 -47.30
C ASP A 908 16.73 -51.74 -47.52
N ALA A 909 15.56 -52.18 -47.04
CA ALA A 909 15.10 -53.57 -47.20
C ALA A 909 14.39 -53.84 -48.55
N VAL A 910 13.98 -52.80 -49.29
CA VAL A 910 13.32 -52.92 -50.62
C VAL A 910 14.32 -52.80 -51.78
N SER A 911 15.56 -52.37 -51.51
CA SER A 911 16.65 -52.29 -52.49
C SER A 911 17.41 -53.62 -52.69
N ALA A 912 17.18 -54.60 -51.80
CA ALA A 912 17.90 -55.88 -51.79
C ALA A 912 16.98 -57.12 -51.94
N ALA A 913 15.77 -56.96 -52.48
CA ALA A 913 14.84 -58.05 -52.79
C ALA A 913 14.61 -58.21 -54.30
#